data_AF-E3GIQ4-F1
#
_entry.id   AF-E3GIQ4-F1
#
_cell.length_a   1.000
_cell.length_b   1.000
_cell.length_c   1.000
_cell.angle_alpha   90.00
_cell.angle_beta   90.00
_cell.angle_gamma   90.00
#
_symmetry.space_group_name_H-M   'P 1'
#
loop_
_entity.id
_entity.type
_entity.pdbx_description
1 polymer ?
#
loop_
_entity_poly.entity_id
_entity_poly.type
_entity_poly.pdbx_seq_one_letter_code
_entity_poly.pdbx_strand_id
1 'polypeptide(L)'
;MKKILIVGGVAGGATAAARLRRLSEEDEIILFERDEYISFANCGLPYYIGDVIKDRSKLLVQTVAGMSKRFNLDIRNFSEVVSIDRAGSTVEVKNTKTGETYTETFDHLILSPGAKPIAPPIPGLAEADSIFTLRNVADTDKIKAEVTERSPKRAVVVGGGFIGIEMVENLRELGINVTLVEKLNQVLKPLDYEMAQIIHQELNAHGVNVILGDGVDHFEDAGKKVVLESGMKLDADMVILAIGVAPENKLAKDAGLKLGTRGHIVTTETYEVMDGANGEVIKNIYAIGDAIEVRDFVDGSQTAVPLAWPANRQGRTVADHINGIPFKNHGIQGTSVAKVFNKVFATTGNNVGQLRAKGLPFQQIHAHRGNHAGYYPDSTNIALKLIYDPKTLKVLGAQAVGQEGTEKRIDVIASVMKMGGTIYDLQDMELSYAPPFSAAKDPVNILGYIAQNIDEGVYKTVEWDEIDDIIAGGGYLLDVRTPVEFGAGHVEGSHNLELDTLRDHIDEIPVGKDEPLYITCQVGLRGYLAIRILEDHGFTNLYNLAGGYNTYKAGHYKLAEPNFDVEGSKLGEPEAPEGAKADVNPVKTVDVTGLQCPGPLMATYKAVSEVKEGELVQTIATDFGFVQDVECWCKTNGHTLISQETRGNKYIATIRKGGGASACGLAAADPAVQKNATMVVFDGELDKAIAAMIIAQGAAAQGKDVTLFFTFWGLNVLRKPKAPKVKKNRIEKMFGLMMPKGARRLPLSKMNMFGIGPAMIKSIMKKKNVDDIETMIHKAQDAGVRFIACTMSMELMGIKKEELIDGIEYAGVGTYIASNENVGTTLFI
;
A
#
# COMPACT_ATOMS: atom_id res chain seq x y z
N MET A 1 6.15 -19.22 -51.42
CA MET A 1 6.96 -19.96 -50.45
C MET A 1 8.17 -19.12 -50.11
N LYS A 2 8.27 -18.67 -48.87
CA LYS A 2 9.42 -17.95 -48.32
C LYS A 2 10.14 -18.87 -47.35
N LYS A 3 11.47 -18.78 -47.27
CA LYS A 3 12.26 -19.38 -46.20
C LYS A 3 12.59 -18.35 -45.13
N ILE A 4 12.05 -18.55 -43.93
CA ILE A 4 12.13 -17.59 -42.82
C ILE A 4 12.93 -18.22 -41.68
N LEU A 5 14.06 -17.60 -41.35
CA LEU A 5 14.88 -18.01 -40.21
C LEU A 5 14.62 -17.09 -39.01
N ILE A 6 14.56 -17.68 -37.83
CA ILE A 6 14.33 -16.97 -36.58
C ILE A 6 15.41 -17.37 -35.57
N VAL A 7 16.11 -16.39 -35.01
CA VAL A 7 17.19 -16.60 -34.04
C VAL A 7 16.69 -16.25 -32.64
N GLY A 8 16.51 -17.27 -31.79
CA GLY A 8 16.00 -17.15 -30.42
C GLY A 8 14.57 -17.69 -30.28
N GLY A 9 14.38 -18.71 -29.43
CA GLY A 9 13.16 -19.51 -29.34
C GLY A 9 12.20 -19.16 -28.21
N VAL A 10 12.32 -17.98 -27.60
CA VAL A 10 11.51 -17.57 -26.42
C VAL A 10 10.48 -16.51 -26.81
N ALA A 11 10.31 -15.41 -26.08
CA ALA A 11 9.18 -14.48 -26.21
C ALA A 11 8.95 -13.95 -27.64
N GLY A 12 9.93 -13.25 -28.22
CA GLY A 12 9.79 -12.63 -29.54
C GLY A 12 9.75 -13.65 -30.68
N GLY A 13 10.77 -14.51 -30.76
CA GLY A 13 10.91 -15.48 -31.86
C GLY A 13 9.82 -16.55 -31.89
N ALA A 14 9.42 -17.14 -30.75
CA ALA A 14 8.34 -18.12 -30.73
C ALA A 14 7.00 -17.50 -31.14
N THR A 15 6.73 -16.26 -30.71
CA THR A 15 5.52 -15.53 -31.11
C THR A 15 5.50 -15.22 -32.61
N ALA A 16 6.64 -14.80 -33.16
CA ALA A 16 6.81 -14.59 -34.59
C ALA A 16 6.57 -15.89 -35.38
N ALA A 17 7.23 -16.99 -34.99
CA ALA A 17 7.10 -18.30 -35.63
C ALA A 17 5.64 -18.78 -35.68
N ALA A 18 4.96 -18.73 -34.53
CA ALA A 18 3.56 -19.16 -34.44
C ALA A 18 2.62 -18.26 -35.26
N ARG A 19 2.89 -16.94 -35.33
CA ARG A 19 2.09 -16.02 -36.16
C ARG A 19 2.34 -16.24 -37.65
N LEU A 20 3.60 -16.40 -38.06
CA LEU A 20 3.98 -16.66 -39.45
C LEU A 20 3.27 -17.90 -40.00
N ARG A 21 3.28 -19.03 -39.26
CA ARG A 21 2.54 -20.22 -39.71
C ARG A 21 1.06 -19.95 -39.92
N ARG A 22 0.40 -19.23 -39.00
CA ARG A 22 -1.03 -18.89 -39.14
C ARG A 22 -1.33 -17.97 -40.34
N LEU A 23 -0.31 -17.34 -40.93
CA LEU A 23 -0.44 -16.49 -42.11
C LEU A 23 -0.12 -17.25 -43.41
N SER A 24 0.67 -18.32 -43.34
CA SER A 24 1.08 -19.12 -44.50
C SER A 24 1.43 -20.56 -44.10
N GLU A 25 0.74 -21.54 -44.69
CA GLU A 25 1.08 -22.97 -44.57
C GLU A 25 2.25 -23.38 -45.49
N GLU A 26 2.52 -22.59 -46.53
CA GLU A 26 3.52 -22.90 -47.55
C GLU A 26 4.93 -22.47 -47.15
N ASP A 27 5.07 -21.51 -46.22
CA ASP A 27 6.39 -20.98 -45.85
C ASP A 27 7.19 -22.00 -45.03
N GLU A 28 8.49 -22.07 -45.32
CA GLU A 28 9.46 -22.84 -44.54
C GLU A 28 9.93 -21.95 -43.39
N ILE A 29 9.65 -22.34 -42.15
CA ILE A 29 9.97 -21.55 -40.96
C ILE A 29 10.89 -22.37 -40.07
N ILE A 30 12.13 -21.91 -39.92
CA ILE A 30 13.15 -22.54 -39.08
C ILE A 30 13.43 -21.64 -37.87
N LEU A 31 13.30 -22.21 -36.68
CA LEU A 31 13.55 -21.52 -35.40
C LEU A 31 14.79 -22.13 -34.74
N PHE A 32 15.83 -21.31 -34.55
CA PHE A 32 17.05 -21.70 -33.86
C PHE A 32 17.01 -21.28 -32.39
N GLU A 33 17.36 -22.21 -31.51
CA GLU A 33 17.55 -21.97 -30.08
C GLU A 33 18.87 -22.63 -29.65
N ARG A 34 19.75 -21.88 -29.00
CA ARG A 34 21.08 -22.38 -28.61
C ARG A 34 21.00 -23.31 -27.39
N ASP A 35 20.01 -23.09 -26.54
CA ASP A 35 19.76 -23.86 -25.34
C ASP A 35 18.81 -25.05 -25.62
N GLU A 36 18.45 -25.81 -24.59
CA GLU A 36 17.58 -26.98 -24.71
C GLU A 36 16.11 -26.61 -24.97
N TYR A 37 15.64 -25.54 -24.34
CA TYR A 37 14.22 -25.23 -24.22
C TYR A 37 13.83 -24.00 -25.02
N ILE A 38 12.68 -24.09 -25.69
CA ILE A 38 11.97 -22.98 -26.30
C ILE A 38 10.80 -22.56 -25.41
N SER A 39 10.28 -21.35 -25.59
CA SER A 39 9.02 -20.89 -24.97
C SER A 39 8.91 -21.21 -23.48
N PHE A 40 10.01 -21.10 -22.73
CA PHE A 40 9.97 -21.25 -21.28
C PHE A 40 9.54 -19.93 -20.62
N ALA A 41 8.90 -20.04 -19.46
CA ALA A 41 8.44 -18.90 -18.68
C ALA A 41 9.62 -18.30 -17.89
N ASN A 42 10.40 -17.42 -18.53
CA ASN A 42 11.51 -16.69 -17.91
C ASN A 42 11.06 -15.90 -16.66
N CYS A 43 9.85 -15.35 -16.64
CA CYS A 43 9.29 -14.68 -15.47
C CYS A 43 8.91 -15.64 -14.32
N GLY A 44 8.83 -16.95 -14.59
CA GLY A 44 8.50 -17.97 -13.59
C GLY A 44 9.72 -18.51 -12.83
N LEU A 45 10.94 -18.16 -13.25
CA LEU A 45 12.16 -18.78 -12.74
C LEU A 45 12.41 -18.50 -11.25
N PRO A 46 12.32 -17.24 -10.75
CA PRO A 46 12.48 -16.97 -9.31
C PRO A 46 11.47 -17.75 -8.45
N TYR A 47 10.22 -17.81 -8.92
CA TYR A 47 9.12 -18.50 -8.22
C TYR A 47 9.29 -20.02 -8.16
N TYR A 48 9.99 -20.63 -9.12
CA TYR A 48 10.36 -22.05 -9.03
C TYR A 48 11.51 -22.27 -8.04
N ILE A 49 12.49 -21.35 -8.00
CA ILE A 49 13.57 -21.37 -7.01
C ILE A 49 12.98 -21.33 -5.59
N GLY A 50 12.05 -20.39 -5.32
CA GLY A 50 11.38 -20.22 -4.02
C GLY A 50 10.26 -21.20 -3.69
N ASP A 51 10.07 -22.29 -4.45
CA ASP A 51 9.01 -23.29 -4.23
C ASP A 51 7.55 -22.80 -4.33
N VAL A 52 7.32 -21.59 -4.82
CA VAL A 52 5.99 -21.08 -5.17
C VAL A 52 5.43 -21.86 -6.37
N ILE A 53 6.26 -22.04 -7.40
CA ILE A 53 6.01 -22.99 -8.49
C ILE A 53 6.73 -24.28 -8.14
N LYS A 54 6.00 -25.33 -7.76
CA LYS A 54 6.60 -26.59 -7.32
C LYS A 54 7.02 -27.52 -8.45
N ASP A 55 6.42 -27.38 -9.62
CA ASP A 55 6.60 -28.29 -10.75
C ASP A 55 7.38 -27.58 -11.86
N ARG A 56 8.63 -28.03 -12.08
CA ARG A 56 9.53 -27.53 -13.12
C ARG A 56 8.90 -27.56 -14.50
N SER A 57 8.08 -28.57 -14.79
CA SER A 57 7.47 -28.74 -16.12
C SER A 57 6.51 -27.59 -16.47
N LYS A 58 5.95 -26.89 -15.47
CA LYS A 58 5.11 -25.70 -15.68
C LYS A 58 5.88 -24.50 -16.22
N LEU A 59 7.21 -24.49 -16.09
CA LEU A 59 8.05 -23.48 -16.73
C LEU A 59 8.13 -23.68 -18.25
N LEU A 60 7.84 -24.89 -18.76
CA LEU A 60 7.92 -25.21 -20.18
C LEU A 60 6.55 -25.04 -20.85
N VAL A 61 6.24 -23.81 -21.29
CA VAL A 61 4.92 -23.47 -21.85
C VAL A 61 4.64 -24.21 -23.16
N GLN A 62 5.68 -24.44 -23.96
CA GLN A 62 5.65 -25.32 -25.12
C GLN A 62 6.89 -26.21 -25.13
N THR A 63 6.74 -27.40 -25.70
CA THR A 63 7.87 -28.28 -26.01
C THR A 63 8.24 -28.15 -27.48
N VAL A 64 9.48 -28.48 -27.85
CA VAL A 64 9.93 -28.55 -29.24
C VAL A 64 8.99 -29.42 -30.07
N ALA A 65 8.74 -30.66 -29.63
CA ALA A 65 7.85 -31.58 -30.34
C ALA A 65 6.40 -31.05 -30.45
N GLY A 66 5.87 -30.45 -29.39
CA GLY A 66 4.51 -29.90 -29.37
C GLY A 66 4.35 -28.71 -30.32
N MET A 67 5.30 -27.77 -30.29
CA MET A 67 5.28 -26.58 -31.12
C MET A 67 5.56 -26.89 -32.59
N SER A 68 6.55 -27.75 -32.88
CA SER A 68 6.84 -28.23 -34.23
C SER A 68 5.64 -28.92 -34.87
N LYS A 69 4.98 -29.83 -34.14
CA LYS A 69 3.81 -30.55 -34.66
C LYS A 69 2.60 -29.63 -34.87
N ARG A 70 2.34 -28.71 -33.94
CA ARG A 70 1.17 -27.83 -34.00
C ARG A 70 1.27 -26.81 -35.12
N PHE A 71 2.46 -26.26 -35.35
CA PHE A 71 2.68 -25.15 -36.28
C PHE A 71 3.56 -25.55 -37.49
N ASN A 72 3.78 -26.84 -37.72
CA ASN A 72 4.64 -27.33 -38.80
C ASN A 72 5.97 -26.55 -38.89
N LEU A 73 6.66 -26.42 -37.75
CA LEU A 73 7.91 -25.66 -37.64
C LEU A 73 9.11 -26.60 -37.56
N ASP A 74 10.17 -26.27 -38.29
CA ASP A 74 11.49 -26.84 -38.06
C ASP A 74 12.12 -26.10 -36.88
N ILE A 75 12.18 -26.75 -35.72
CA ILE A 75 12.74 -26.15 -34.51
C ILE A 75 14.02 -26.90 -34.18
N ARG A 76 15.12 -26.15 -34.17
CA ARG A 76 16.46 -26.68 -33.92
C ARG A 76 16.97 -26.09 -32.61
N ASN A 77 16.68 -26.77 -31.51
CA ASN A 77 17.32 -26.50 -30.22
C ASN A 77 18.76 -27.03 -30.22
N PHE A 78 19.60 -26.57 -29.28
CA PHE A 78 21.05 -26.79 -29.32
C PHE A 78 21.71 -26.30 -30.63
N SER A 79 21.18 -25.26 -31.26
CA SER A 79 21.71 -24.69 -32.50
C SER A 79 21.92 -23.18 -32.33
N GLU A 80 23.19 -22.79 -32.26
CA GLU A 80 23.61 -21.39 -32.14
C GLU A 80 23.94 -20.82 -33.52
N VAL A 81 23.28 -19.73 -33.90
CA VAL A 81 23.71 -18.95 -35.07
C VAL A 81 24.96 -18.17 -34.66
N VAL A 82 26.06 -18.34 -35.39
CA VAL A 82 27.38 -17.78 -35.04
C VAL A 82 27.84 -16.67 -35.98
N SER A 83 27.34 -16.63 -37.23
CA SER A 83 27.63 -15.57 -38.19
C SER A 83 26.47 -15.36 -39.17
N ILE A 84 26.37 -14.15 -39.74
CA ILE A 84 25.37 -13.77 -40.74
C ILE A 84 26.12 -13.23 -41.97
N ASP A 85 25.97 -13.88 -43.11
CA ASP A 85 26.39 -13.34 -44.40
C ASP A 85 25.19 -12.66 -45.08
N ARG A 86 25.20 -11.33 -45.04
CA ARG A 86 24.15 -10.50 -45.62
C ARG A 86 24.12 -10.54 -47.14
N ALA A 87 25.27 -10.70 -47.79
CA ALA A 87 25.37 -10.67 -49.25
C ALA A 87 24.91 -12.00 -49.87
N GLY A 88 25.26 -13.11 -49.21
CA GLY A 88 24.81 -14.45 -49.59
C GLY A 88 23.41 -14.82 -49.06
N SER A 89 22.81 -14.00 -48.20
CA SER A 89 21.57 -14.31 -47.46
C SER A 89 21.65 -15.67 -46.74
N THR A 90 22.73 -15.87 -46.00
CA THR A 90 22.96 -17.11 -45.24
C THR A 90 23.36 -16.84 -43.79
N VAL A 91 23.13 -17.84 -42.94
CA VAL A 91 23.65 -17.88 -41.58
C VAL A 91 24.50 -19.13 -41.38
N GLU A 92 25.55 -19.02 -40.59
CA GLU A 92 26.30 -20.17 -40.10
C GLU A 92 25.72 -20.60 -38.74
N VAL A 93 25.44 -21.88 -38.61
CA VAL A 93 24.81 -22.49 -37.43
C VAL A 93 25.74 -23.53 -36.87
N LYS A 94 25.98 -23.48 -35.56
CA LYS A 94 26.75 -24.44 -34.80
C LYS A 94 25.83 -25.26 -33.90
N ASN A 95 25.89 -26.58 -34.02
CA ASN A 95 25.25 -27.46 -33.05
C ASN A 95 26.05 -27.40 -31.73
N THR A 96 25.44 -26.94 -30.64
CA THR A 96 26.11 -26.73 -29.35
C THR A 96 26.46 -28.03 -28.64
N LYS A 97 25.86 -29.17 -29.03
CA LYS A 97 26.20 -30.50 -28.52
C LYS A 97 27.32 -31.18 -29.30
N THR A 98 27.26 -31.17 -30.63
CA THR A 98 28.23 -31.91 -31.47
C THR A 98 29.42 -31.06 -31.91
N GLY A 99 29.28 -29.73 -31.89
CA GLY A 99 30.27 -28.80 -32.40
C GLY A 99 30.28 -28.65 -33.92
N GLU A 100 29.47 -29.43 -34.64
CA GLU A 100 29.35 -29.37 -36.10
C GLU A 100 28.76 -28.03 -36.55
N THR A 101 29.31 -27.48 -37.64
CA THR A 101 28.83 -26.25 -38.26
C THR A 101 28.25 -26.52 -39.64
N TYR A 102 27.22 -25.77 -40.01
CA TYR A 102 26.63 -25.79 -41.35
C TYR A 102 26.06 -24.43 -41.70
N THR A 103 25.75 -24.24 -42.98
CA THR A 103 25.17 -23.00 -43.51
C THR A 103 23.69 -23.20 -43.83
N GLU A 104 22.86 -22.20 -43.52
CA GLU A 104 21.43 -22.17 -43.85
C GLU A 104 21.08 -20.89 -44.61
N THR A 105 20.30 -21.01 -45.69
CA THR A 105 19.85 -19.87 -46.50
C THR A 105 18.55 -19.26 -45.97
N PHE A 106 18.31 -17.99 -46.25
CA PHE A 106 17.06 -17.32 -45.90
C PHE A 106 16.57 -16.33 -46.94
N ASP A 107 15.24 -16.22 -47.07
CA ASP A 107 14.59 -15.07 -47.70
C ASP A 107 14.36 -13.95 -46.69
N HIS A 108 14.02 -14.31 -45.44
CA HIS A 108 13.85 -13.39 -44.32
C HIS A 108 14.55 -13.90 -43.05
N LEU A 109 15.15 -13.01 -42.28
CA LEU A 109 15.82 -13.30 -41.02
C LEU A 109 15.24 -12.44 -39.89
N ILE A 110 14.84 -13.07 -38.78
CA ILE A 110 14.37 -12.39 -37.57
C ILE A 110 15.34 -12.64 -36.43
N LEU A 111 15.98 -11.59 -35.92
CA LEU A 111 16.85 -11.63 -34.75
C LEU A 111 16.04 -11.35 -33.48
N SER A 112 15.91 -12.34 -32.60
CA SER A 112 15.34 -12.20 -31.26
C SER A 112 16.26 -12.82 -30.18
N PRO A 113 17.55 -12.47 -30.12
CA PRO A 113 18.51 -13.11 -29.22
C PRO A 113 18.35 -12.69 -27.75
N GLY A 114 17.51 -11.69 -27.48
CA GLY A 114 17.23 -11.16 -26.15
C GLY A 114 18.40 -10.38 -25.55
N ALA A 115 18.51 -10.45 -24.23
CA ALA A 115 19.57 -9.82 -23.46
C ALA A 115 20.27 -10.83 -22.55
N LYS A 116 21.52 -10.53 -22.17
CA LYS A 116 22.32 -11.30 -21.21
C LYS A 116 22.53 -10.54 -19.90
N PRO A 117 22.65 -11.24 -18.76
CA PRO A 117 23.08 -10.62 -17.51
C PRO A 117 24.38 -9.82 -17.70
N ILE A 118 24.44 -8.63 -17.10
CA ILE A 118 25.67 -7.85 -17.06
C ILE A 118 26.64 -8.56 -16.10
N ALA A 119 27.82 -8.93 -16.62
CA ALA A 119 28.92 -9.47 -15.83
C ALA A 119 30.05 -8.43 -15.81
N PRO A 120 30.09 -7.51 -14.83
CA PRO A 120 31.16 -6.54 -14.68
C PRO A 120 32.47 -7.28 -14.33
N PRO A 121 33.64 -6.74 -14.71
CA PRO A 121 34.93 -7.33 -14.41
C PRO A 121 35.30 -7.12 -12.93
N ILE A 122 34.50 -7.68 -12.02
CA ILE A 122 34.72 -7.62 -10.58
C ILE A 122 35.82 -8.64 -10.21
N PRO A 123 36.90 -8.23 -9.52
CA PRO A 123 37.94 -9.16 -9.07
C PRO A 123 37.36 -10.28 -8.20
N GLY A 124 37.83 -11.51 -8.37
CA GLY A 124 37.35 -12.69 -7.65
C GLY A 124 36.10 -13.35 -8.23
N LEU A 125 35.41 -12.71 -9.20
CA LEU A 125 34.20 -13.27 -9.81
C LEU A 125 34.47 -14.53 -10.66
N ALA A 126 35.62 -14.58 -11.34
CA ALA A 126 35.97 -15.69 -12.23
C ALA A 126 36.33 -16.98 -11.46
N GLU A 127 36.83 -16.82 -10.23
CA GLU A 127 37.22 -17.89 -9.32
C GLU A 127 36.08 -18.34 -8.39
N ALA A 128 34.91 -17.69 -8.46
CA ALA A 128 33.83 -17.90 -7.51
C ALA A 128 32.87 -19.02 -7.92
N ASP A 129 32.63 -19.95 -7.01
CA ASP A 129 31.74 -21.10 -7.22
C ASP A 129 30.32 -20.87 -6.67
N SER A 130 30.14 -19.88 -5.80
CA SER A 130 28.89 -19.56 -5.10
C SER A 130 28.11 -18.38 -5.71
N ILE A 131 28.52 -17.89 -6.88
CA ILE A 131 27.93 -16.71 -7.52
C ILE A 131 27.12 -17.12 -8.75
N PHE A 132 25.87 -16.68 -8.80
CA PHE A 132 24.92 -17.07 -9.83
C PHE A 132 24.29 -15.86 -10.51
N THR A 133 24.00 -16.01 -11.80
CA THR A 133 23.08 -15.14 -12.53
C THR A 133 21.83 -15.93 -12.89
N LEU A 134 20.70 -15.25 -13.13
CA LEU A 134 19.45 -15.92 -13.52
C LEU A 134 18.96 -15.40 -14.87
N ARG A 135 18.99 -16.25 -15.90
CA ARG A 135 18.42 -15.94 -17.23
C ARG A 135 17.56 -17.06 -17.79
N ASN A 136 18.03 -18.31 -17.69
CA ASN A 136 17.38 -19.45 -18.33
C ASN A 136 17.13 -20.61 -17.35
N VAL A 137 16.53 -21.69 -17.85
CA VAL A 137 16.21 -22.87 -17.04
C VAL A 137 17.47 -23.54 -16.47
N ALA A 138 18.58 -23.55 -17.21
CA ALA A 138 19.83 -24.14 -16.74
C ALA A 138 20.42 -23.36 -15.55
N ASP A 139 20.38 -22.02 -15.58
CA ASP A 139 20.74 -21.19 -14.44
C ASP A 139 19.84 -21.47 -13.24
N THR A 140 18.54 -21.61 -13.50
CA THR A 140 17.53 -21.90 -12.48
C THR A 140 17.79 -23.24 -11.80
N ASP A 141 18.11 -24.28 -12.57
CA ASP A 141 18.42 -25.60 -12.06
C ASP A 141 19.68 -25.58 -11.18
N LYS A 142 20.71 -24.80 -11.56
CA LYS A 142 21.92 -24.62 -10.73
C LYS A 142 21.61 -23.95 -9.40
N ILE A 143 20.86 -22.84 -9.42
CA ILE A 143 20.48 -22.12 -8.20
C ILE A 143 19.59 -23.01 -7.32
N LYS A 144 18.63 -23.72 -7.92
CA LYS A 144 17.75 -24.65 -7.21
C LYS A 144 18.55 -25.75 -6.54
N ALA A 145 19.50 -26.36 -7.25
CA ALA A 145 20.39 -27.38 -6.69
C ALA A 145 21.20 -26.84 -5.50
N GLU A 146 21.79 -25.65 -5.62
CA GLU A 146 22.54 -25.04 -4.51
C GLU A 146 21.63 -24.82 -3.28
N VAL A 147 20.43 -24.28 -3.49
CA VAL A 147 19.42 -24.10 -2.43
C VAL A 147 19.04 -25.43 -1.77
N THR A 148 18.75 -26.48 -2.55
CA THR A 148 18.22 -27.74 -2.00
C THR A 148 19.29 -28.67 -1.44
N GLU A 149 20.47 -28.72 -2.07
CA GLU A 149 21.53 -29.68 -1.74
C GLU A 149 22.48 -29.11 -0.71
N ARG A 150 22.77 -27.81 -0.76
CA ARG A 150 23.71 -27.16 0.16
C ARG A 150 23.04 -26.36 1.28
N SER A 151 21.74 -26.05 1.15
CA SER A 151 20.95 -25.38 2.18
C SER A 151 21.63 -24.11 2.73
N PRO A 152 21.97 -23.13 1.85
CA PRO A 152 22.67 -21.91 2.25
C PRO A 152 21.88 -21.18 3.35
N LYS A 153 22.59 -20.61 4.32
CA LYS A 153 21.99 -19.86 5.44
C LYS A 153 21.96 -18.37 5.14
N ARG A 154 22.95 -17.88 4.39
CA ARG A 154 23.12 -16.47 4.03
C ARG A 154 23.24 -16.30 2.53
N ALA A 155 22.42 -15.42 1.95
CA ALA A 155 22.51 -15.03 0.56
C ALA A 155 22.72 -13.52 0.43
N VAL A 156 23.58 -13.12 -0.50
CA VAL A 156 23.72 -11.72 -0.93
C VAL A 156 23.11 -11.56 -2.32
N VAL A 157 22.15 -10.66 -2.47
CA VAL A 157 21.60 -10.30 -3.77
C VAL A 157 22.16 -8.94 -4.17
N VAL A 158 22.81 -8.87 -5.33
CA VAL A 158 23.43 -7.64 -5.85
C VAL A 158 22.57 -7.08 -6.98
N GLY A 159 22.02 -5.89 -6.76
CA GLY A 159 21.09 -5.20 -7.67
C GLY A 159 19.63 -5.31 -7.21
N GLY A 160 19.01 -4.17 -6.94
CA GLY A 160 17.61 -3.99 -6.52
C GLY A 160 16.64 -3.77 -7.68
N GLY A 161 16.92 -4.34 -8.87
CA GLY A 161 15.97 -4.38 -9.99
C GLY A 161 14.89 -5.45 -9.83
N PHE A 162 14.01 -5.63 -10.82
CA PHE A 162 12.92 -6.62 -10.79
C PHE A 162 13.39 -8.02 -10.37
N ILE A 163 14.37 -8.58 -11.09
CA ILE A 163 14.91 -9.92 -10.81
C ILE A 163 15.53 -9.99 -9.41
N GLY A 164 16.24 -8.95 -9.00
CA GLY A 164 16.86 -8.90 -7.67
C GLY A 164 15.83 -8.95 -6.56
N ILE A 165 14.77 -8.15 -6.66
CA ILE A 165 13.67 -8.13 -5.69
C ILE A 165 12.90 -9.46 -5.68
N GLU A 166 12.61 -10.04 -6.85
CA GLU A 166 11.97 -11.36 -6.92
C GLU A 166 12.85 -12.45 -6.28
N MET A 167 14.16 -12.39 -6.46
CA MET A 167 15.10 -13.33 -5.83
C MET A 167 15.21 -13.10 -4.32
N VAL A 168 15.22 -11.85 -3.85
CA VAL A 168 15.17 -11.53 -2.41
C VAL A 168 13.95 -12.16 -1.77
N GLU A 169 12.76 -11.94 -2.34
CA GLU A 169 11.51 -12.52 -1.84
C GLU A 169 11.60 -14.05 -1.79
N ASN A 170 11.93 -14.70 -2.91
CA ASN A 170 11.91 -16.14 -3.02
C ASN A 170 12.96 -16.83 -2.12
N LEU A 171 14.12 -16.21 -1.89
CA LEU A 171 15.13 -16.75 -0.97
C LEU A 171 14.73 -16.55 0.50
N ARG A 172 14.13 -15.40 0.85
CA ARG A 172 13.62 -15.15 2.22
C ARG A 172 12.48 -16.10 2.59
N GLU A 173 11.56 -16.37 1.67
CA GLU A 173 10.46 -17.34 1.87
C GLU A 173 10.95 -18.77 2.14
N LEU A 174 12.14 -19.13 1.64
CA LEU A 174 12.80 -20.38 1.96
C LEU A 174 13.50 -20.39 3.33
N GLY A 175 13.51 -19.25 4.03
CA GLY A 175 14.15 -19.07 5.34
C GLY A 175 15.63 -18.74 5.28
N ILE A 176 16.16 -18.34 4.11
CA ILE A 176 17.56 -17.92 3.95
C ILE A 176 17.68 -16.47 4.42
N ASN A 177 18.69 -16.10 5.22
CA ASN A 177 18.95 -14.70 5.55
C ASN A 177 19.47 -13.97 4.30
N VAL A 178 18.82 -12.88 3.88
CA VAL A 178 19.15 -12.17 2.64
C VAL A 178 19.63 -10.76 2.93
N THR A 179 20.79 -10.42 2.37
CA THR A 179 21.27 -9.04 2.26
C THR A 179 21.16 -8.57 0.81
N LEU A 180 20.40 -7.51 0.57
CA LEU A 180 20.30 -6.82 -0.71
C LEU A 180 21.31 -5.67 -0.75
N VAL A 181 22.16 -5.65 -1.77
CA VAL A 181 23.11 -4.56 -2.04
C VAL A 181 22.72 -3.88 -3.36
N GLU A 182 22.47 -2.57 -3.31
CA GLU A 182 22.15 -1.75 -4.47
C GLU A 182 23.00 -0.47 -4.47
N LYS A 183 23.57 -0.16 -5.64
CA LYS A 183 24.47 0.98 -5.83
C LYS A 183 23.74 2.32 -5.84
N LEU A 184 22.49 2.32 -6.25
CA LEU A 184 21.62 3.50 -6.15
C LEU A 184 21.12 3.69 -4.72
N ASN A 185 20.61 4.88 -4.43
CA ASN A 185 19.97 5.21 -3.15
C ASN A 185 18.55 4.62 -3.03
N GLN A 186 18.11 3.79 -3.97
CA GLN A 186 16.81 3.14 -3.96
C GLN A 186 16.79 1.86 -4.80
N VAL A 187 15.88 0.95 -4.44
CA VAL A 187 15.49 -0.17 -5.30
C VAL A 187 14.52 0.28 -6.40
N LEU A 188 14.30 -0.59 -7.39
CA LEU A 188 13.27 -0.45 -8.41
C LEU A 188 13.24 0.94 -9.06
N LYS A 189 14.32 1.29 -9.75
CA LYS A 189 14.51 2.57 -10.48
C LYS A 189 13.31 3.08 -11.31
N PRO A 190 12.39 2.25 -11.84
CA PRO A 190 11.17 2.77 -12.46
C PRO A 190 10.27 3.61 -11.51
N LEU A 191 10.31 3.36 -10.20
CA LEU A 191 9.66 4.19 -9.18
C LEU A 191 10.50 5.43 -8.87
N ASP A 192 9.84 6.53 -8.52
CA ASP A 192 10.51 7.66 -7.87
C ASP A 192 10.81 7.33 -6.39
N TYR A 193 11.73 8.08 -5.81
CA TYR A 193 12.36 7.77 -4.53
C TYR A 193 11.36 7.53 -3.39
N GLU A 194 10.38 8.43 -3.22
CA GLU A 194 9.37 8.34 -2.15
C GLU A 194 8.45 7.13 -2.30
N MET A 195 8.24 6.67 -3.53
CA MET A 195 7.47 5.46 -3.82
C MET A 195 8.31 4.21 -3.53
N ALA A 196 9.61 4.25 -3.83
CA ALA A 196 10.54 3.16 -3.54
C ALA A 196 10.78 2.98 -2.02
N GLN A 197 10.68 4.04 -1.21
CA GLN A 197 10.78 3.93 0.25
C GLN A 197 9.71 3.02 0.86
N ILE A 198 8.51 2.97 0.27
CA ILE A 198 7.45 2.05 0.70
C ILE A 198 7.90 0.58 0.49
N ILE A 199 8.68 0.33 -0.56
CA ILE A 199 9.27 -0.99 -0.83
C ILE A 199 10.41 -1.29 0.13
N HIS A 200 11.27 -0.32 0.44
CA HIS A 200 12.32 -0.50 1.45
C HIS A 200 11.74 -0.90 2.81
N GLN A 201 10.68 -0.23 3.23
CA GLN A 201 9.97 -0.57 4.46
C GLN A 201 9.43 -2.01 4.43
N GLU A 202 8.87 -2.44 3.30
CA GLU A 202 8.39 -3.83 3.13
C GLU A 202 9.53 -4.85 3.21
N LEU A 203 10.68 -4.57 2.59
CA LEU A 203 11.87 -5.43 2.66
C LEU A 203 12.37 -5.57 4.11
N ASN A 204 12.53 -4.45 4.83
CA ASN A 204 12.95 -4.48 6.23
C ASN A 204 11.92 -5.19 7.12
N ALA A 205 10.62 -5.03 6.87
CA ALA A 205 9.56 -5.72 7.61
C ALA A 205 9.61 -7.25 7.45
N HIS A 206 10.28 -7.77 6.42
CA HIS A 206 10.51 -9.20 6.19
C HIS A 206 11.94 -9.66 6.56
N GLY A 207 12.65 -8.83 7.33
CA GLY A 207 13.99 -9.13 7.84
C GLY A 207 15.06 -9.17 6.75
N VAL A 208 14.86 -8.47 5.64
CA VAL A 208 15.91 -8.28 4.62
C VAL A 208 16.84 -7.18 5.11
N ASN A 209 18.14 -7.45 5.09
CA ASN A 209 19.17 -6.43 5.26
C ASN A 209 19.29 -5.65 3.94
N VAL A 210 19.06 -4.35 3.96
CA VAL A 210 19.09 -3.51 2.74
C VAL A 210 20.25 -2.52 2.84
N ILE A 211 21.17 -2.60 1.87
CA ILE A 211 22.32 -1.71 1.74
C ILE A 211 22.16 -0.95 0.43
N LEU A 212 21.98 0.37 0.52
CA LEU A 212 21.80 1.28 -0.62
C LEU A 212 23.01 2.21 -0.74
N GLY A 213 23.25 2.73 -1.93
CA GLY A 213 24.36 3.67 -2.19
C GLY A 213 25.74 3.01 -2.15
N ASP A 214 25.81 1.69 -2.17
CA ASP A 214 27.06 0.93 -2.07
C ASP A 214 27.12 -0.15 -3.15
N GLY A 215 28.31 -0.37 -3.70
CA GLY A 215 28.57 -1.32 -4.78
C GLY A 215 29.42 -2.48 -4.31
N VAL A 216 29.43 -3.58 -5.05
CA VAL A 216 30.45 -4.63 -4.85
C VAL A 216 31.76 -4.18 -5.48
N ASP A 217 32.81 -4.13 -4.68
CA ASP A 217 34.17 -3.84 -5.14
C ASP A 217 34.87 -5.13 -5.64
N HIS A 218 34.88 -6.19 -4.82
CA HIS A 218 35.44 -7.49 -5.19
C HIS A 218 34.88 -8.65 -4.35
N PHE A 219 35.18 -9.88 -4.78
CA PHE A 219 34.88 -11.12 -4.06
C PHE A 219 36.16 -11.75 -3.50
N GLU A 220 36.11 -12.21 -2.25
CA GLU A 220 37.15 -13.00 -1.59
C GLU A 220 36.65 -14.45 -1.37
N ASP A 221 37.55 -15.37 -1.00
CA ASP A 221 37.22 -16.73 -0.57
C ASP A 221 36.33 -17.53 -1.55
N ALA A 222 36.63 -17.44 -2.86
CA ALA A 222 35.87 -18.08 -3.94
C ALA A 222 34.37 -17.70 -3.95
N GLY A 223 34.07 -16.43 -3.63
CA GLY A 223 32.71 -15.88 -3.64
C GLY A 223 31.97 -15.99 -2.31
N LYS A 224 32.61 -16.51 -1.26
CA LYS A 224 32.02 -16.62 0.08
C LYS A 224 32.05 -15.33 0.88
N LYS A 225 32.81 -14.34 0.41
CA LYS A 225 32.88 -13.03 1.04
C LYS A 225 32.78 -11.94 -0.01
N VAL A 226 31.81 -11.06 0.18
CA VAL A 226 31.54 -9.91 -0.69
C VAL A 226 32.11 -8.67 -0.02
N VAL A 227 33.03 -7.98 -0.69
CA VAL A 227 33.61 -6.72 -0.20
C VAL A 227 32.99 -5.57 -0.98
N LEU A 228 32.44 -4.60 -0.25
CA LEU A 228 31.76 -3.43 -0.82
C LEU A 228 32.72 -2.26 -1.04
N GLU A 229 32.30 -1.29 -1.86
CA GLU A 229 33.06 -0.05 -2.15
C GLU A 229 33.30 0.77 -0.86
N SER A 230 32.40 0.69 0.13
CA SER A 230 32.59 1.27 1.46
C SER A 230 33.66 0.59 2.32
N GLY A 231 34.13 -0.59 1.93
CA GLY A 231 35.00 -1.47 2.73
C GLY A 231 34.26 -2.42 3.66
N MET A 232 32.91 -2.36 3.71
CA MET A 232 32.10 -3.36 4.42
C MET A 232 32.34 -4.75 3.83
N LYS A 233 32.46 -5.76 4.69
CA LYS A 233 32.64 -7.16 4.30
C LYS A 233 31.43 -7.98 4.72
N LEU A 234 30.84 -8.70 3.78
CA LEU A 234 29.66 -9.52 3.98
C LEU A 234 30.00 -10.98 3.72
N ASP A 235 29.71 -11.86 4.67
CA ASP A 235 29.78 -13.30 4.43
C ASP A 235 28.54 -13.77 3.66
N ALA A 236 28.74 -14.65 2.69
CA ALA A 236 27.69 -15.21 1.86
C ALA A 236 27.95 -16.70 1.58
N ASP A 237 26.91 -17.52 1.71
CA ASP A 237 26.97 -18.90 1.24
C ASP A 237 26.58 -18.98 -0.25
N MET A 238 25.78 -18.00 -0.71
CA MET A 238 25.34 -17.83 -2.08
C MET A 238 25.28 -16.33 -2.44
N VAL A 239 25.63 -15.98 -3.67
CA VAL A 239 25.44 -14.63 -4.22
C VAL A 239 24.61 -14.69 -5.50
N ILE A 240 23.62 -13.82 -5.63
CA ILE A 240 22.84 -13.62 -6.86
C ILE A 240 23.21 -12.28 -7.48
N LEU A 241 23.76 -12.29 -8.69
CA LEU A 241 24.03 -11.09 -9.48
C LEU A 241 22.82 -10.73 -10.35
N ALA A 242 22.13 -9.65 -10.00
CA ALA A 242 20.92 -9.13 -10.65
C ALA A 242 21.04 -7.64 -11.01
N ILE A 243 22.23 -7.20 -11.43
CA ILE A 243 22.59 -5.81 -11.75
C ILE A 243 22.15 -5.33 -13.15
N GLY A 244 21.16 -5.98 -13.74
CA GLY A 244 20.61 -5.66 -15.05
C GLY A 244 21.17 -6.49 -16.20
N VAL A 245 20.74 -6.14 -17.41
CA VAL A 245 21.02 -6.89 -18.64
C VAL A 245 21.57 -5.99 -19.74
N ALA A 246 22.37 -6.58 -20.63
CA ALA A 246 22.88 -5.97 -21.86
C ALA A 246 22.35 -6.73 -23.08
N PRO A 247 22.07 -6.05 -24.21
CA PRO A 247 21.54 -6.69 -25.40
C PRO A 247 22.53 -7.74 -25.95
N GLU A 248 22.02 -8.88 -26.41
CA GLU A 248 22.84 -9.87 -27.11
C GLU A 248 23.11 -9.42 -28.55
N ASN A 249 24.15 -8.60 -28.71
CA ASN A 249 24.42 -7.88 -29.95
C ASN A 249 25.61 -8.42 -30.77
N LYS A 250 26.25 -9.52 -30.35
CA LYS A 250 27.46 -10.03 -31.02
C LYS A 250 27.23 -10.30 -32.50
N LEU A 251 26.16 -11.05 -32.82
CA LEU A 251 25.78 -11.34 -34.21
C LEU A 251 25.54 -10.06 -35.02
N ALA A 252 24.82 -9.11 -34.44
CA ALA A 252 24.51 -7.84 -35.10
C ALA A 252 25.77 -7.00 -35.35
N LYS A 253 26.67 -6.94 -34.36
CA LYS A 253 27.95 -6.24 -34.46
C LYS A 253 28.84 -6.85 -35.55
N ASP A 254 29.01 -8.17 -35.52
CA ASP A 254 29.88 -8.89 -36.45
C ASP A 254 29.32 -8.84 -37.88
N ALA A 255 27.99 -8.77 -38.05
CA ALA A 255 27.31 -8.57 -39.33
C ALA A 255 27.32 -7.11 -39.83
N GLY A 256 27.86 -6.16 -39.06
CA GLY A 256 27.91 -4.74 -39.42
C GLY A 256 26.57 -4.01 -39.32
N LEU A 257 25.66 -4.47 -38.48
CA LEU A 257 24.38 -3.79 -38.22
C LEU A 257 24.59 -2.55 -37.34
N LYS A 258 23.74 -1.55 -37.50
CA LYS A 258 23.75 -0.32 -36.71
C LYS A 258 23.35 -0.63 -35.27
N LEU A 259 24.21 -0.22 -34.34
CA LEU A 259 23.99 -0.33 -32.91
C LEU A 259 23.89 1.06 -32.28
N GLY A 260 23.01 1.19 -31.29
CA GLY A 260 22.90 2.37 -30.46
C GLY A 260 24.05 2.49 -29.46
N THR A 261 24.08 3.58 -28.70
CA THR A 261 25.17 3.89 -27.75
C THR A 261 25.31 2.84 -26.65
N ARG A 262 24.20 2.17 -26.28
CA ARG A 262 24.16 1.08 -25.29
C ARG A 262 24.26 -0.31 -25.92
N GLY A 263 24.61 -0.39 -27.21
CA GLY A 263 24.81 -1.63 -27.94
C GLY A 263 23.52 -2.33 -28.42
N HIS A 264 22.35 -1.72 -28.27
CA HIS A 264 21.09 -2.28 -28.77
C HIS A 264 21.03 -2.13 -30.29
N ILE A 265 20.36 -3.06 -30.98
CA ILE A 265 20.20 -3.03 -32.43
C ILE A 265 19.22 -1.90 -32.78
N VAL A 266 19.61 -1.01 -33.70
CA VAL A 266 18.76 0.07 -34.17
C VAL A 266 17.87 -0.45 -35.30
N THR A 267 16.56 -0.24 -35.16
CA THR A 267 15.57 -0.66 -36.17
C THR A 267 14.69 0.49 -36.62
N THR A 268 14.04 0.29 -37.78
CA THR A 268 12.93 1.12 -38.23
C THR A 268 11.67 0.91 -37.37
N GLU A 269 10.60 1.67 -37.63
CA GLU A 269 9.29 1.45 -37.00
C GLU A 269 8.70 0.07 -37.32
N THR A 270 9.10 -0.52 -38.46
CA THR A 270 8.74 -1.85 -38.98
C THR A 270 9.66 -2.97 -38.48
N TYR A 271 10.60 -2.65 -37.60
CA TYR A 271 11.60 -3.57 -37.02
C TYR A 271 12.68 -4.06 -37.99
N GLU A 272 12.81 -3.44 -39.17
CA GLU A 272 13.91 -3.72 -40.09
C GLU A 272 15.21 -3.17 -39.52
N VAL A 273 16.31 -3.93 -39.63
CA VAL A 273 17.62 -3.50 -39.14
C VAL A 273 18.27 -2.49 -40.09
N MET A 274 19.16 -1.66 -39.56
CA MET A 274 19.89 -0.66 -40.34
C MET A 274 21.37 -1.07 -40.48
N ASP A 275 22.01 -0.66 -41.58
CA ASP A 275 23.44 -0.87 -41.80
C ASP A 275 24.27 0.12 -40.97
N GLY A 276 25.33 -0.37 -40.34
CA GLY A 276 26.16 0.42 -39.43
C GLY A 276 27.11 1.40 -40.13
N ALA A 277 27.46 1.17 -41.40
CA ALA A 277 28.38 2.00 -42.16
C ALA A 277 27.68 3.16 -42.88
N ASN A 278 26.52 2.92 -43.48
CA ASN A 278 25.80 3.93 -44.27
C ASN A 278 24.44 4.36 -43.68
N GLY A 279 23.92 3.65 -42.68
CA GLY A 279 22.64 3.95 -42.05
C GLY A 279 21.41 3.62 -42.90
N GLU A 280 21.55 2.85 -43.98
CA GLU A 280 20.43 2.44 -44.83
C GLU A 280 19.69 1.24 -44.23
N VAL A 281 18.41 1.08 -44.59
CA VAL A 281 17.59 -0.06 -44.17
C VAL A 281 18.03 -1.32 -44.92
N ILE A 282 18.31 -2.39 -44.18
CA ILE A 282 18.65 -3.69 -44.75
C ILE A 282 17.36 -4.49 -44.90
N LYS A 283 16.95 -4.70 -46.16
CA LYS A 283 15.73 -5.43 -46.47
C LYS A 283 15.80 -6.86 -45.95
N ASN A 284 14.64 -7.38 -45.55
CA ASN A 284 14.42 -8.76 -45.14
C ASN A 284 15.13 -9.22 -43.86
N ILE A 285 15.89 -8.35 -43.17
CA ILE A 285 16.47 -8.66 -41.86
C ILE A 285 15.79 -7.78 -40.82
N TYR A 286 15.28 -8.41 -39.76
CA TYR A 286 14.54 -7.77 -38.69
C TYR A 286 15.18 -8.06 -37.33
N ALA A 287 14.95 -7.18 -36.36
CA ALA A 287 15.32 -7.44 -34.97
C ALA A 287 14.19 -7.04 -34.02
N ILE A 288 13.97 -7.85 -32.97
CA ILE A 288 12.89 -7.67 -31.99
C ILE A 288 13.31 -8.11 -30.58
N GLY A 289 12.52 -7.75 -29.57
CA GLY A 289 12.72 -8.11 -28.17
C GLY A 289 13.79 -7.27 -27.48
N ASP A 290 14.36 -7.80 -26.40
CA ASP A 290 15.29 -7.05 -25.53
C ASP A 290 16.60 -6.62 -26.21
N ALA A 291 16.87 -7.10 -27.42
CA ALA A 291 18.07 -6.79 -28.18
C ALA A 291 18.00 -5.43 -28.91
N ILE A 292 16.81 -4.82 -29.05
CA ILE A 292 16.61 -3.62 -29.88
C ILE A 292 16.43 -2.33 -29.08
N GLU A 293 16.71 -1.19 -29.72
CA GLU A 293 16.17 0.09 -29.26
C GLU A 293 14.69 0.16 -29.60
N VAL A 294 13.91 0.75 -28.70
CA VAL A 294 12.49 1.01 -28.89
C VAL A 294 12.21 2.49 -28.72
N ARG A 295 11.12 2.95 -29.33
CA ARG A 295 10.64 4.30 -29.16
C ARG A 295 9.87 4.44 -27.84
N ASP A 296 10.24 5.40 -27.01
CA ASP A 296 9.49 5.81 -25.84
C ASP A 296 8.12 6.38 -26.26
N PHE A 297 7.05 5.94 -25.59
CA PHE A 297 5.70 6.37 -25.95
C PHE A 297 5.42 7.86 -25.68
N VAL A 298 6.05 8.44 -24.67
CA VAL A 298 5.77 9.80 -24.18
C VAL A 298 6.34 10.85 -25.11
N ASP A 299 7.61 10.72 -25.49
CA ASP A 299 8.34 11.76 -26.24
C ASP A 299 8.90 11.30 -27.59
N GLY A 300 8.82 10.00 -27.89
CA GLY A 300 9.36 9.45 -29.12
C GLY A 300 10.88 9.27 -29.14
N SER A 301 11.56 9.47 -28.01
CA SER A 301 13.02 9.25 -27.89
C SER A 301 13.36 7.76 -27.99
N GLN A 302 14.61 7.46 -28.35
CA GLN A 302 15.10 6.07 -28.35
C GLN A 302 15.46 5.63 -26.93
N THR A 303 15.00 4.45 -26.55
CA THR A 303 15.22 3.85 -25.24
C THR A 303 15.32 2.32 -25.36
N ALA A 304 15.47 1.63 -24.23
CA ALA A 304 15.47 0.18 -24.16
C ALA A 304 14.56 -0.27 -23.02
N VAL A 305 13.66 -1.21 -23.31
CA VAL A 305 12.67 -1.74 -22.37
C VAL A 305 12.64 -3.27 -22.48
N PRO A 306 13.49 -3.98 -21.72
CA PRO A 306 13.59 -5.43 -21.77
C PRO A 306 12.43 -6.08 -21.00
N LEU A 307 11.24 -6.09 -21.62
CA LEU A 307 10.01 -6.65 -21.04
C LEU A 307 9.34 -7.62 -22.01
N ALA A 308 8.67 -8.63 -21.44
CA ALA A 308 8.06 -9.70 -22.20
C ALA A 308 6.90 -9.23 -23.10
N TRP A 309 6.05 -8.29 -22.64
CA TRP A 309 4.93 -7.81 -23.46
C TRP A 309 5.40 -7.11 -24.74
N PRO A 310 6.36 -6.15 -24.71
CA PRO A 310 6.96 -5.60 -25.92
C PRO A 310 7.51 -6.68 -26.85
N ALA A 311 8.30 -7.63 -26.35
CA ALA A 311 8.91 -8.68 -27.17
C ALA A 311 7.86 -9.54 -27.91
N ASN A 312 6.81 -9.98 -27.19
CA ASN A 312 5.70 -10.74 -27.80
C ASN A 312 4.94 -9.90 -28.83
N ARG A 313 4.62 -8.64 -28.51
CA ARG A 313 3.91 -7.75 -29.44
C ARG A 313 4.73 -7.51 -30.70
N GLN A 314 6.03 -7.25 -30.57
CA GLN A 314 6.96 -7.05 -31.69
C GLN A 314 7.06 -8.31 -32.56
N GLY A 315 7.19 -9.50 -31.95
CA GLY A 315 7.20 -10.78 -32.67
C GLY A 315 5.94 -11.03 -33.49
N ARG A 316 4.76 -10.74 -32.94
CA ARG A 316 3.51 -10.80 -33.70
C ARG A 316 3.52 -9.82 -34.89
N THR A 317 4.06 -8.63 -34.66
CA THR A 317 3.99 -7.52 -35.61
C THR A 317 4.94 -7.70 -36.79
N VAL A 318 6.17 -8.16 -36.55
CA VAL A 318 7.12 -8.42 -37.63
C VAL A 318 6.60 -9.52 -38.56
N ALA A 319 5.91 -10.53 -38.01
CA ALA A 319 5.26 -11.57 -38.79
C ALA A 319 4.13 -11.03 -39.69
N ASP A 320 3.34 -10.07 -39.20
CA ASP A 320 2.32 -9.35 -39.97
C ASP A 320 2.98 -8.55 -41.11
N HIS A 321 4.06 -7.82 -40.80
CA HIS A 321 4.78 -6.99 -41.76
C HIS A 321 5.44 -7.79 -42.89
N ILE A 322 6.10 -8.93 -42.59
CA ILE A 322 6.66 -9.85 -43.60
C ILE A 322 5.58 -10.36 -44.58
N ASN A 323 4.32 -10.36 -44.17
CA ASN A 323 3.17 -10.78 -44.98
C ASN A 323 2.36 -9.60 -45.54
N GLY A 324 2.92 -8.38 -45.51
CA GLY A 324 2.28 -7.19 -46.10
C GLY A 324 1.07 -6.68 -45.33
N ILE A 325 0.86 -7.13 -44.09
CA ILE A 325 -0.22 -6.65 -43.23
C ILE A 325 0.24 -5.37 -42.53
N PRO A 326 -0.44 -4.23 -42.75
CA PRO A 326 -0.03 -2.97 -42.16
C PRO A 326 -0.25 -2.96 -40.65
N PHE A 327 0.63 -2.26 -39.93
CA PHE A 327 0.49 -2.01 -38.51
C PHE A 327 1.02 -0.62 -38.16
N LYS A 328 0.62 -0.10 -37.00
CA LYS A 328 1.15 1.14 -36.46
C LYS A 328 1.99 0.88 -35.22
N ASN A 329 3.25 1.32 -35.24
CA ASN A 329 4.11 1.32 -34.07
C ASN A 329 3.82 2.59 -33.26
N HIS A 330 3.32 2.43 -32.03
CA HIS A 330 3.02 3.55 -31.15
C HIS A 330 4.13 3.84 -30.14
N GLY A 331 5.23 3.06 -30.13
CA GLY A 331 6.20 3.08 -29.04
C GLY A 331 5.74 2.30 -27.80
N ILE A 332 6.64 2.24 -26.81
CA ILE A 332 6.54 1.41 -25.61
C ILE A 332 6.41 2.31 -24.38
N GLN A 333 5.41 2.03 -23.54
CA GLN A 333 5.16 2.79 -22.31
C GLN A 333 6.00 2.31 -21.12
N GLY A 334 6.61 1.13 -21.20
CA GLY A 334 7.36 0.57 -20.06
C GLY A 334 6.47 0.08 -18.90
N THR A 335 5.20 -0.24 -19.18
CA THR A 335 4.27 -0.76 -18.17
C THR A 335 4.83 -2.03 -17.54
N SER A 336 4.97 -2.02 -16.21
CA SER A 336 5.60 -3.10 -15.45
C SER A 336 5.02 -3.21 -14.05
N VAL A 337 5.14 -4.41 -13.48
CA VAL A 337 4.60 -4.77 -12.16
C VAL A 337 5.51 -5.84 -11.54
N ALA A 338 5.67 -5.82 -10.22
CA ALA A 338 6.19 -6.96 -9.49
C ALA A 338 5.58 -7.08 -8.09
N LYS A 339 5.60 -8.31 -7.57
CA LYS A 339 5.30 -8.61 -6.17
C LYS A 339 6.55 -8.34 -5.33
N VAL A 340 6.35 -7.77 -4.15
CA VAL A 340 7.36 -7.63 -3.11
C VAL A 340 6.72 -8.01 -1.78
N PHE A 341 6.88 -9.26 -1.39
CA PHE A 341 6.21 -9.85 -0.22
C PHE A 341 4.69 -9.61 -0.27
N ASN A 342 4.13 -8.80 0.62
CA ASN A 342 2.70 -8.50 0.64
C ASN A 342 2.31 -7.32 -0.24
N LYS A 343 3.29 -6.64 -0.84
CA LYS A 343 3.07 -5.49 -1.71
C LYS A 343 3.09 -5.87 -3.18
N VAL A 344 2.39 -5.07 -3.95
CA VAL A 344 2.50 -4.98 -5.39
C VAL A 344 2.99 -3.58 -5.69
N PHE A 345 4.04 -3.47 -6.51
CA PHE A 345 4.35 -2.21 -7.17
C PHE A 345 4.03 -2.32 -8.65
N ALA A 346 3.55 -1.23 -9.23
CA ALA A 346 3.27 -1.15 -10.65
C ALA A 346 3.56 0.26 -11.18
N THR A 347 3.96 0.36 -12.44
CA THR A 347 4.26 1.65 -13.09
C THR A 347 4.01 1.60 -14.59
N THR A 348 3.80 2.78 -15.19
CA THR A 348 3.71 2.98 -16.64
C THR A 348 4.19 4.38 -17.00
N GLY A 349 4.73 4.57 -18.21
CA GLY A 349 5.20 5.87 -18.69
C GLY A 349 6.55 6.29 -18.11
N ASN A 350 6.82 7.59 -18.08
CA ASN A 350 8.05 8.13 -17.53
C ASN A 350 7.88 8.58 -16.08
N ASN A 351 8.89 8.33 -15.26
CA ASN A 351 8.99 8.88 -13.90
C ASN A 351 9.60 10.29 -13.89
N VAL A 352 9.61 10.95 -12.73
CA VAL A 352 10.10 12.33 -12.61
C VAL A 352 11.57 12.45 -12.97
N GLY A 353 12.41 11.48 -12.54
CA GLY A 353 13.82 11.46 -12.87
C GLY A 353 14.07 11.43 -14.39
N GLN A 354 13.30 10.63 -15.13
CA GLN A 354 13.37 10.55 -16.59
C GLN A 354 12.90 11.84 -17.26
N LEU A 355 11.78 12.42 -16.81
CA LEU A 355 11.25 13.66 -17.39
C LEU A 355 12.19 14.85 -17.16
N ARG A 356 12.80 14.95 -15.97
CA ARG A 356 13.85 15.94 -15.66
C ARG A 356 15.06 15.76 -16.58
N ALA A 357 15.55 14.54 -16.77
CA ALA A 357 16.68 14.26 -17.66
C ALA A 357 16.39 14.60 -19.13
N LYS A 358 15.13 14.48 -19.55
CA LYS A 358 14.65 14.84 -20.89
C LYS A 358 14.32 16.33 -21.04
N GLY A 359 14.31 17.12 -19.96
CA GLY A 359 13.90 18.52 -19.97
C GLY A 359 12.42 18.74 -20.31
N LEU A 360 11.56 17.75 -20.02
CA LEU A 360 10.13 17.83 -20.29
C LEU A 360 9.39 18.46 -19.11
N PRO A 361 8.47 19.41 -19.34
CA PRO A 361 7.65 19.98 -18.27
C PRO A 361 6.65 18.94 -17.77
N PHE A 362 6.45 18.91 -16.45
CA PHE A 362 5.50 18.00 -15.82
C PHE A 362 4.93 18.62 -14.54
N GLN A 363 3.75 18.13 -14.16
CA GLN A 363 3.16 18.25 -12.83
C GLN A 363 3.00 16.84 -12.27
N GLN A 364 3.19 16.68 -10.96
CA GLN A 364 2.95 15.42 -10.27
C GLN A 364 1.91 15.60 -9.17
N ILE A 365 1.22 14.52 -8.84
CA ILE A 365 0.28 14.45 -7.73
C ILE A 365 0.34 13.07 -7.07
N HIS A 366 -0.07 13.01 -5.79
CA HIS A 366 -0.18 11.77 -5.05
C HIS A 366 -1.58 11.58 -4.49
N ALA A 367 -2.01 10.32 -4.40
CA ALA A 367 -3.24 9.93 -3.73
C ALA A 367 -3.01 8.65 -2.93
N HIS A 368 -3.60 8.58 -1.73
CA HIS A 368 -3.66 7.35 -0.94
C HIS A 368 -5.11 6.95 -0.80
N ARG A 369 -5.50 5.83 -1.43
CA ARG A 369 -6.91 5.38 -1.44
C ARG A 369 -7.01 3.87 -1.31
N GLY A 370 -8.08 3.43 -0.63
CA GLY A 370 -8.42 2.01 -0.52
C GLY A 370 -8.54 1.33 -1.89
N ASN A 371 -8.04 0.10 -1.98
CA ASN A 371 -8.19 -0.77 -3.14
C ASN A 371 -9.67 -1.07 -3.46
N HIS A 372 -10.54 -1.06 -2.44
CA HIS A 372 -12.00 -1.12 -2.54
C HIS A 372 -12.68 -0.36 -1.39
N ALA A 373 -14.00 -0.46 -1.27
CA ALA A 373 -14.78 0.25 -0.26
C ALA A 373 -14.29 -0.06 1.17
N GLY A 374 -14.01 0.98 1.97
CA GLY A 374 -13.40 0.82 3.30
C GLY A 374 -14.29 0.15 4.36
N TYR A 375 -15.60 0.09 4.15
CA TYR A 375 -16.51 -0.68 5.02
C TYR A 375 -16.52 -2.18 4.69
N TYR A 376 -15.93 -2.59 3.57
CA TYR A 376 -15.78 -3.99 3.20
C TYR A 376 -14.48 -4.55 3.80
N PRO A 377 -14.46 -5.80 4.31
CA PRO A 377 -13.28 -6.38 4.94
C PRO A 377 -12.01 -6.33 4.10
N ASP A 378 -10.85 -6.26 4.76
CA ASP A 378 -9.51 -6.33 4.16
C ASP A 378 -9.16 -5.20 3.17
N SER A 379 -9.87 -4.07 3.24
CA SER A 379 -9.51 -2.86 2.49
C SER A 379 -8.10 -2.38 2.85
N THR A 380 -7.28 -2.13 1.83
CA THR A 380 -5.89 -1.69 1.97
C THR A 380 -5.61 -0.48 1.10
N ASN A 381 -4.80 0.45 1.59
CA ASN A 381 -4.45 1.65 0.84
C ASN A 381 -3.47 1.33 -0.31
N ILE A 382 -3.68 2.01 -1.43
CA ILE A 382 -2.76 2.10 -2.56
C ILE A 382 -2.21 3.52 -2.57
N ALA A 383 -0.89 3.64 -2.44
CA ALA A 383 -0.16 4.87 -2.71
C ALA A 383 -0.04 5.00 -4.23
N LEU A 384 -0.57 6.08 -4.78
CA LEU A 384 -0.60 6.37 -6.21
C LEU A 384 0.11 7.68 -6.48
N LYS A 385 0.86 7.70 -7.58
CA LYS A 385 1.46 8.90 -8.15
C LYS A 385 1.05 9.01 -9.61
N LEU A 386 0.58 10.19 -10.03
CA LEU A 386 0.29 10.52 -11.42
C LEU A 386 1.19 11.67 -11.85
N ILE A 387 1.75 11.57 -13.06
CA ILE A 387 2.59 12.60 -13.67
C ILE A 387 1.98 12.97 -15.02
N TYR A 388 1.77 14.26 -15.25
CA TYR A 388 1.11 14.77 -16.45
C TYR A 388 1.74 16.08 -16.95
N ASP A 389 1.52 16.40 -18.22
CA ASP A 389 1.95 17.68 -18.80
C ASP A 389 0.98 18.80 -18.38
N PRO A 390 1.43 19.86 -17.70
CA PRO A 390 0.55 20.92 -17.21
C PRO A 390 -0.08 21.78 -18.32
N LYS A 391 0.41 21.69 -19.57
CA LYS A 391 -0.14 22.43 -20.72
C LYS A 391 -1.10 21.60 -21.54
N THR A 392 -0.71 20.35 -21.85
CA THR A 392 -1.53 19.47 -22.70
C THR A 392 -2.45 18.57 -21.90
N LEU A 393 -2.24 18.49 -20.59
CA LEU A 393 -2.99 17.68 -19.63
C LEU A 393 -2.91 16.17 -19.88
N LYS A 394 -2.04 15.75 -20.79
CA LYS A 394 -1.78 14.35 -21.11
C LYS A 394 -1.02 13.67 -19.98
N VAL A 395 -1.38 12.42 -19.73
CA VAL A 395 -0.66 11.57 -18.78
C VAL A 395 0.71 11.20 -19.34
N LEU A 396 1.77 11.48 -18.58
CA LEU A 396 3.16 11.17 -18.92
C LEU A 396 3.65 9.90 -18.21
N GLY A 397 3.10 9.62 -17.03
CA GLY A 397 3.40 8.39 -16.30
C GLY A 397 2.57 8.24 -15.02
N ALA A 398 2.61 7.05 -14.45
CA ALA A 398 1.98 6.73 -13.18
C ALA A 398 2.75 5.64 -12.44
N GLN A 399 2.67 5.67 -11.11
CA GLN A 399 3.26 4.69 -10.21
C GLN A 399 2.25 4.34 -9.13
N ALA A 400 2.27 3.10 -8.68
CA ALA A 400 1.38 2.61 -7.64
C ALA A 400 2.12 1.60 -6.75
N VAL A 401 1.98 1.74 -5.44
CA VAL A 401 2.47 0.77 -4.45
C VAL A 401 1.36 0.49 -3.44
N GLY A 402 0.96 -0.77 -3.31
CA GLY A 402 -0.17 -1.17 -2.48
C GLY A 402 -0.19 -2.68 -2.31
N GLN A 403 -1.37 -3.26 -2.06
CA GLN A 403 -1.58 -4.71 -2.08
C GLN A 403 -2.45 -5.09 -3.30
N GLU A 404 -3.42 -6.00 -3.13
CA GLU A 404 -4.33 -6.43 -4.17
C GLU A 404 -5.06 -5.24 -4.86
N GLY A 405 -5.11 -5.30 -6.20
CA GLY A 405 -5.80 -4.31 -7.02
C GLY A 405 -4.96 -3.06 -7.34
N THR A 406 -3.66 -3.09 -7.04
CA THR A 406 -2.70 -2.02 -7.38
C THR A 406 -2.42 -1.99 -8.88
N GLU A 407 -2.12 -3.15 -9.46
CA GLU A 407 -1.88 -3.36 -10.89
C GLU A 407 -3.07 -2.93 -11.75
N LYS A 408 -4.30 -3.21 -11.29
CA LYS A 408 -5.54 -2.75 -11.96
C LYS A 408 -5.54 -1.25 -12.24
N ARG A 409 -5.05 -0.42 -11.30
CA ARG A 409 -5.05 1.05 -11.46
C ARG A 409 -4.05 1.47 -12.53
N ILE A 410 -2.89 0.83 -12.57
CA ILE A 410 -1.88 1.08 -13.59
C ILE A 410 -2.35 0.60 -14.97
N ASP A 411 -3.05 -0.52 -15.08
CA ASP A 411 -3.62 -0.99 -16.36
C ASP A 411 -4.65 0.00 -16.93
N VAL A 412 -5.51 0.55 -16.09
CA VAL A 412 -6.47 1.60 -16.49
C VAL A 412 -5.74 2.86 -16.97
N ILE A 413 -4.77 3.36 -16.19
CA ILE A 413 -4.02 4.58 -16.54
C ILE A 413 -3.17 4.36 -17.80
N ALA A 414 -2.52 3.19 -17.95
CA ALA A 414 -1.78 2.82 -19.14
C ALA A 414 -2.67 2.80 -20.37
N SER A 415 -3.92 2.34 -20.24
CA SER A 415 -4.91 2.33 -21.32
C SER A 415 -5.31 3.76 -21.74
N VAL A 416 -5.63 4.63 -20.79
CA VAL A 416 -5.96 6.05 -21.05
C VAL A 416 -4.79 6.75 -21.73
N MET A 417 -3.57 6.56 -21.20
CA MET A 417 -2.34 7.08 -21.78
C MET A 417 -2.13 6.57 -23.20
N LYS A 418 -2.38 5.27 -23.47
CA LYS A 418 -2.23 4.68 -24.81
C LYS A 418 -3.20 5.27 -25.84
N MET A 419 -4.38 5.67 -25.38
CA MET A 419 -5.40 6.36 -26.20
C MET A 419 -5.12 7.85 -26.37
N GLY A 420 -4.07 8.39 -25.74
CA GLY A 420 -3.73 9.81 -25.77
C GLY A 420 -4.62 10.68 -24.89
N GLY A 421 -5.29 10.07 -23.91
CA GLY A 421 -6.16 10.75 -22.96
C GLY A 421 -5.41 11.64 -21.97
N THR A 422 -6.21 12.42 -21.25
CA THR A 422 -5.81 13.48 -20.33
C THR A 422 -6.26 13.18 -18.90
N ILE A 423 -5.89 14.05 -17.95
CA ILE A 423 -6.40 13.97 -16.57
C ILE A 423 -7.93 14.04 -16.49
N TYR A 424 -8.58 14.71 -17.45
CA TYR A 424 -10.04 14.83 -17.53
C TYR A 424 -10.72 13.55 -18.01
N ASP A 425 -10.00 12.68 -18.72
CA ASP A 425 -10.52 11.37 -19.08
C ASP A 425 -10.50 10.42 -17.87
N LEU A 426 -9.50 10.56 -16.98
CA LEU A 426 -9.38 9.72 -15.77
C LEU A 426 -10.56 9.93 -14.80
N GLN A 427 -11.06 11.15 -14.65
CA GLN A 427 -12.23 11.43 -13.80
C GLN A 427 -13.54 10.83 -14.34
N ASP A 428 -13.68 10.71 -15.66
CA ASP A 428 -14.92 10.30 -16.35
C ASP A 428 -14.97 8.79 -16.61
N MET A 429 -13.90 8.07 -16.30
CA MET A 429 -13.84 6.61 -16.41
C MET A 429 -14.92 5.94 -15.54
N GLU A 430 -15.92 5.34 -16.19
CA GLU A 430 -16.91 4.46 -15.57
C GLU A 430 -16.29 3.06 -15.32
N LEU A 431 -15.72 2.87 -14.13
CA LEU A 431 -15.09 1.61 -13.74
C LEU A 431 -16.04 0.72 -12.95
N SER A 432 -15.82 -0.60 -12.98
CA SER A 432 -16.66 -1.56 -12.27
C SER A 432 -16.63 -1.34 -10.76
N TYR A 433 -17.80 -1.12 -10.17
CA TYR A 433 -17.97 -0.93 -8.73
C TYR A 433 -18.92 -1.97 -8.12
N ALA A 434 -18.36 -2.72 -7.16
CA ALA A 434 -19.07 -3.29 -6.04
C ALA A 434 -18.11 -3.27 -4.83
N PRO A 435 -18.62 -3.35 -3.58
CA PRO A 435 -17.80 -3.17 -2.37
C PRO A 435 -16.51 -4.01 -2.29
N PRO A 436 -16.45 -5.27 -2.78
CA PRO A 436 -15.22 -6.07 -2.75
C PRO A 436 -14.14 -5.64 -3.75
N PHE A 437 -14.48 -4.86 -4.77
CA PHE A 437 -13.61 -4.66 -5.94
C PHE A 437 -13.17 -3.21 -6.15
N SER A 438 -13.98 -2.24 -5.74
CA SER A 438 -13.66 -0.81 -5.87
C SER A 438 -14.48 0.03 -4.88
N ALA A 439 -14.41 1.34 -5.01
CA ALA A 439 -15.28 2.32 -4.38
C ALA A 439 -16.13 3.03 -5.44
N ALA A 440 -17.17 3.76 -5.00
CA ALA A 440 -18.04 4.52 -5.91
C ALA A 440 -17.27 5.53 -6.78
N LYS A 441 -16.11 5.97 -6.31
CA LYS A 441 -15.09 6.68 -7.09
C LYS A 441 -13.80 5.89 -6.95
N ASP A 442 -13.34 5.29 -8.05
CA ASP A 442 -12.11 4.51 -8.04
C ASP A 442 -10.91 5.43 -7.74
N PRO A 443 -9.83 4.93 -7.12
CA PRO A 443 -8.58 5.66 -6.99
C PRO A 443 -8.10 6.36 -8.29
N VAL A 444 -8.36 5.80 -9.48
CA VAL A 444 -8.09 6.48 -10.75
C VAL A 444 -8.91 7.76 -10.92
N ASN A 445 -10.23 7.72 -10.65
CA ASN A 445 -11.07 8.92 -10.74
C ASN A 445 -10.60 10.00 -9.76
N ILE A 446 -10.14 9.58 -8.59
CA ILE A 446 -9.61 10.49 -7.56
C ILE A 446 -8.36 11.23 -8.04
N LEU A 447 -7.44 10.55 -8.72
CA LEU A 447 -6.28 11.23 -9.33
C LEU A 447 -6.74 12.27 -10.36
N GLY A 448 -7.73 11.92 -11.19
CA GLY A 448 -8.35 12.87 -12.14
C GLY A 448 -8.89 14.12 -11.45
N TYR A 449 -9.68 13.96 -10.38
CA TYR A 449 -10.21 15.10 -9.62
C TYR A 449 -9.12 15.93 -8.93
N ILE A 450 -8.07 15.31 -8.38
CA ILE A 450 -6.96 16.06 -7.77
C ILE A 450 -6.27 16.91 -8.83
N ALA A 451 -5.93 16.32 -9.98
CA ALA A 451 -5.28 17.03 -11.07
C ALA A 451 -6.16 18.15 -11.64
N GLN A 452 -7.47 17.92 -11.77
CA GLN A 452 -8.43 18.95 -12.19
C GLN A 452 -8.40 20.15 -11.24
N ASN A 453 -8.48 19.93 -9.93
CA ASN A 453 -8.48 21.04 -8.97
C ASN A 453 -7.21 21.90 -9.07
N ILE A 454 -6.06 21.28 -9.40
CA ILE A 454 -4.79 22.00 -9.60
C ILE A 454 -4.81 22.76 -10.92
N ASP A 455 -5.28 22.14 -12.00
CA ASP A 455 -5.41 22.78 -13.33
C ASP A 455 -6.35 24.00 -13.30
N GLU A 456 -7.49 23.87 -12.61
CA GLU A 456 -8.46 24.95 -12.41
C GLU A 456 -7.98 26.03 -11.42
N GLY A 457 -6.80 25.86 -10.81
CA GLY A 457 -6.21 26.84 -9.91
C GLY A 457 -6.88 26.92 -8.53
N VAL A 458 -7.61 25.88 -8.11
CA VAL A 458 -8.27 25.82 -6.78
C VAL A 458 -7.24 25.83 -5.65
N TYR A 459 -6.08 25.23 -5.87
CA TYR A 459 -4.96 25.32 -4.95
C TYR A 459 -3.66 25.00 -5.67
N LYS A 460 -2.55 25.40 -5.05
CA LYS A 460 -1.20 25.00 -5.47
C LYS A 460 -0.74 23.80 -4.66
N THR A 461 0.21 23.06 -5.18
CA THR A 461 0.83 21.95 -4.45
C THR A 461 2.26 22.31 -4.04
N VAL A 462 2.69 21.69 -2.95
CA VAL A 462 4.08 21.63 -2.52
C VAL A 462 4.43 20.15 -2.36
N GLU A 463 5.63 19.77 -2.77
CA GLU A 463 6.09 18.38 -2.69
C GLU A 463 6.69 18.08 -1.31
N TRP A 464 6.79 16.79 -1.03
CA TRP A 464 7.27 16.29 0.26
C TRP A 464 8.74 16.65 0.54
N ASP A 465 9.56 16.82 -0.51
CA ASP A 465 10.98 17.15 -0.45
C ASP A 465 11.25 18.67 -0.44
N GLU A 466 10.20 19.50 -0.51
CA GLU A 466 10.30 20.96 -0.49
C GLU A 466 9.87 21.57 0.85
N ILE A 467 9.03 20.86 1.62
CA ILE A 467 8.33 21.43 2.75
C ILE A 467 9.23 21.80 3.93
N ASP A 468 10.29 21.03 4.19
CA ASP A 468 11.21 21.30 5.29
C ASP A 468 12.00 22.60 5.05
N ASP A 469 12.46 22.82 3.81
CA ASP A 469 13.15 24.06 3.42
C ASP A 469 12.22 25.28 3.48
N ILE A 470 10.95 25.10 3.13
CA ILE A 470 9.93 26.14 3.23
C ILE A 470 9.70 26.56 4.69
N ILE A 471 9.57 25.58 5.60
CA ILE A 471 9.41 25.85 7.03
C ILE A 471 10.67 26.53 7.59
N ALA A 472 11.85 26.04 7.23
CA ALA A 472 13.12 26.66 7.63
C ALA A 472 13.26 28.11 7.11
N GLY A 473 12.66 28.41 5.96
CA GLY A 473 12.56 29.77 5.40
C GLY A 473 11.49 30.66 6.05
N GLY A 474 10.76 30.17 7.05
CA GLY A 474 9.71 30.90 7.76
C GLY A 474 8.29 30.66 7.23
N GLY A 475 8.09 29.70 6.33
CA GLY A 475 6.77 29.29 5.86
C GLY A 475 5.93 28.66 6.98
N TYR A 476 4.64 28.95 6.99
CA TYR A 476 3.72 28.43 8.01
C TYR A 476 2.98 27.18 7.50
N LEU A 477 3.22 26.04 8.14
CA LEU A 477 2.54 24.77 7.84
C LEU A 477 1.44 24.48 8.87
N LEU A 478 0.19 24.48 8.41
CA LEU A 478 -0.99 24.10 9.18
C LEU A 478 -1.28 22.60 9.01
N ASP A 479 -1.22 21.83 10.09
CA ASP A 479 -1.63 20.43 10.13
C ASP A 479 -3.06 20.33 10.63
N VAL A 480 -3.98 19.92 9.75
CA VAL A 480 -5.42 19.84 10.05
C VAL A 480 -5.90 18.46 10.51
N ARG A 481 -4.97 17.59 10.91
CA ARG A 481 -5.28 16.30 11.55
C ARG A 481 -5.74 16.48 12.99
N THR A 482 -6.27 15.41 13.59
CA THR A 482 -6.58 15.40 15.01
C THR A 482 -5.29 15.51 15.85
N PRO A 483 -5.35 16.04 17.08
CA PRO A 483 -4.19 16.10 17.97
C PRO A 483 -3.52 14.75 18.24
N VAL A 484 -4.31 13.66 18.21
CA VAL A 484 -3.77 12.30 18.44
C VAL A 484 -2.95 11.82 17.25
N GLU A 485 -3.40 12.07 16.02
CA GLU A 485 -2.61 11.80 14.81
C GLU A 485 -1.33 12.62 14.79
N PHE A 486 -1.44 13.91 15.11
CA PHE A 486 -0.31 14.83 15.17
C PHE A 486 0.75 14.37 16.19
N GLY A 487 0.31 13.94 17.39
CA GLY A 487 1.18 13.42 18.44
C GLY A 487 1.84 12.07 18.13
N ALA A 488 1.30 11.29 17.19
CA ALA A 488 1.92 10.04 16.73
C ALA A 488 3.03 10.28 15.70
N GLY A 489 3.08 11.47 15.11
CA GLY A 489 4.08 11.88 14.14
C GLY A 489 3.56 13.03 13.27
N HIS A 490 4.40 14.02 13.03
CA HIS A 490 4.08 15.20 12.22
C HIS A 490 5.35 15.71 11.51
N VAL A 491 5.16 16.68 10.61
CA VAL A 491 6.26 17.43 9.99
C VAL A 491 6.82 18.38 11.05
N GLU A 492 8.12 18.37 11.29
CA GLU A 492 8.73 19.23 12.31
C GLU A 492 8.44 20.72 11.99
N GLY A 493 8.05 21.49 13.00
CA GLY A 493 7.66 22.90 12.83
C GLY A 493 6.24 23.15 12.33
N SER A 494 5.42 22.11 12.12
CA SER A 494 4.00 22.27 11.81
C SER A 494 3.14 22.66 13.01
N HIS A 495 2.04 23.37 12.76
CA HIS A 495 1.09 23.83 13.75
C HIS A 495 -0.24 23.09 13.62
N ASN A 496 -0.70 22.44 14.70
CA ASN A 496 -1.91 21.63 14.64
C ASN A 496 -3.18 22.48 14.91
N LEU A 497 -4.11 22.47 13.95
CA LEU A 497 -5.47 22.98 14.12
C LEU A 497 -6.44 22.07 13.39
N GLU A 498 -7.15 21.23 14.14
CA GLU A 498 -8.01 20.18 13.59
C GLU A 498 -9.07 20.74 12.62
N LEU A 499 -9.28 20.03 11.50
CA LEU A 499 -10.24 20.43 10.46
C LEU A 499 -11.65 20.72 10.99
N ASP A 500 -12.14 19.90 11.92
CA ASP A 500 -13.52 19.97 12.41
C ASP A 500 -13.75 21.22 13.29
N THR A 501 -12.69 21.72 13.95
CA THR A 501 -12.73 22.95 14.74
C THR A 501 -12.20 24.16 13.97
N LEU A 502 -11.54 23.96 12.82
CA LEU A 502 -10.89 25.01 12.03
C LEU A 502 -11.75 26.27 11.84
N ARG A 503 -13.05 26.11 11.56
CA ARG A 503 -13.99 27.23 11.32
C ARG A 503 -14.10 28.20 12.48
N ASP A 504 -14.03 27.69 13.71
CA ASP A 504 -14.19 28.48 14.92
C ASP A 504 -12.87 29.17 15.35
N HIS A 505 -11.76 28.76 14.75
CA HIS A 505 -10.39 29.12 15.15
C HIS A 505 -9.57 29.71 14.00
N ILE A 506 -10.22 30.19 12.92
CA ILE A 506 -9.53 30.78 11.76
C ILE A 506 -8.66 31.98 12.15
N ASP A 507 -9.11 32.76 13.13
CA ASP A 507 -8.39 33.95 13.62
C ASP A 507 -7.10 33.61 14.38
N GLU A 508 -6.86 32.32 14.72
CA GLU A 508 -5.62 31.86 15.35
C GLU A 508 -4.48 31.66 14.34
N ILE A 509 -4.78 31.65 13.03
CA ILE A 509 -3.78 31.52 11.97
C ILE A 509 -3.04 32.86 11.84
N PRO A 510 -1.73 32.92 12.15
CA PRO A 510 -1.00 34.20 12.25
C PRO A 510 -0.56 34.77 10.89
N VAL A 511 -0.93 34.10 9.79
CA VAL A 511 -0.49 34.40 8.42
C VAL A 511 -1.48 35.36 7.75
N GLY A 512 -0.96 36.32 6.98
CA GLY A 512 -1.78 37.23 6.17
C GLY A 512 -2.66 36.48 5.15
N LYS A 513 -3.79 37.07 4.76
CA LYS A 513 -4.74 36.44 3.81
C LYS A 513 -4.17 36.24 2.40
N ASP A 514 -3.19 37.05 2.02
CA ASP A 514 -2.47 37.02 0.74
C ASP A 514 -1.09 36.34 0.84
N GLU A 515 -0.64 36.05 2.06
CA GLU A 515 0.63 35.36 2.32
C GLU A 515 0.52 33.84 2.05
N PRO A 516 1.62 33.18 1.66
CA PRO A 516 1.62 31.73 1.46
C PRO A 516 1.25 30.97 2.74
N LEU A 517 0.19 30.17 2.68
CA LEU A 517 -0.19 29.24 3.74
C LEU A 517 -0.13 27.81 3.20
N TYR A 518 0.62 26.97 3.91
CA TYR A 518 0.79 25.55 3.57
C TYR A 518 -0.07 24.70 4.48
N ILE A 519 -0.77 23.72 3.90
CA ILE A 519 -1.72 22.87 4.60
C ILE A 519 -1.30 21.42 4.39
N THR A 520 -1.28 20.65 5.47
CA THR A 520 -1.11 19.21 5.42
C THR A 520 -2.21 18.50 6.19
N CYS A 521 -2.46 17.26 5.80
CA CYS A 521 -3.18 16.30 6.61
C CYS A 521 -2.59 14.91 6.38
N GLN A 522 -3.26 13.83 6.75
CA GLN A 522 -2.69 12.49 6.59
C GLN A 522 -2.41 12.12 5.13
N VAL A 523 -3.32 12.45 4.22
CA VAL A 523 -3.30 11.98 2.81
C VAL A 523 -3.63 13.07 1.78
N GLY A 524 -3.66 14.34 2.20
CA GLY A 524 -4.04 15.50 1.38
C GLY A 524 -5.55 15.81 1.27
N LEU A 525 -6.45 14.84 1.52
CA LEU A 525 -7.91 15.04 1.39
C LEU A 525 -8.47 16.08 2.37
N ARG A 526 -8.19 15.93 3.66
CA ARG A 526 -8.63 16.90 4.69
C ARG A 526 -7.95 18.26 4.51
N GLY A 527 -6.72 18.29 3.97
CA GLY A 527 -6.04 19.53 3.62
C GLY A 527 -6.78 20.29 2.52
N TYR A 528 -7.24 19.59 1.48
CA TYR A 528 -8.13 20.18 0.47
C TYR A 528 -9.43 20.75 1.07
N LEU A 529 -10.07 20.05 2.01
CA LEU A 529 -11.27 20.58 2.68
C LEU A 529 -10.97 21.84 3.49
N ALA A 530 -9.85 21.87 4.21
CA ALA A 530 -9.39 23.06 4.92
C ALA A 530 -9.13 24.22 3.96
N ILE A 531 -8.50 23.97 2.82
CA ILE A 531 -8.29 24.98 1.77
C ILE A 531 -9.61 25.61 1.33
N ARG A 532 -10.63 24.80 1.06
CA ARG A 532 -11.97 25.33 0.68
C ARG A 532 -12.56 26.23 1.75
N ILE A 533 -12.39 25.87 3.03
CA ILE A 533 -12.83 26.70 4.16
C ILE A 533 -12.03 28.01 4.21
N LEU A 534 -10.71 27.95 4.05
CA LEU A 534 -9.81 29.10 4.12
C LEU A 534 -10.05 30.08 2.95
N GLU A 535 -10.27 29.58 1.74
CA GLU A 535 -10.64 30.42 0.58
C GLU A 535 -11.90 31.24 0.85
N ASP A 536 -12.95 30.60 1.38
CA ASP A 536 -14.20 31.28 1.73
C ASP A 536 -14.01 32.35 2.82
N HIS A 537 -12.93 32.25 3.61
CA HIS A 537 -12.53 33.24 4.62
C HIS A 537 -11.43 34.19 4.12
N GLY A 538 -11.26 34.30 2.80
CA GLY A 538 -10.45 35.31 2.14
C GLY A 538 -8.97 34.97 1.99
N PHE A 539 -8.51 33.76 2.37
CA PHE A 539 -7.15 33.35 2.05
C PHE A 539 -7.01 33.08 0.55
N THR A 540 -5.94 33.55 -0.08
CA THR A 540 -5.80 33.52 -1.56
C THR A 540 -4.55 32.79 -2.05
N ASN A 541 -3.59 32.47 -1.17
CA ASN A 541 -2.33 31.85 -1.54
C ASN A 541 -2.11 30.54 -0.78
N LEU A 542 -2.89 29.53 -1.15
CA LEU A 542 -2.99 28.26 -0.43
C LEU A 542 -2.23 27.13 -1.15
N TYR A 543 -1.45 26.39 -0.38
CA TYR A 543 -0.68 25.24 -0.84
C TYR A 543 -1.09 23.99 -0.08
N ASN A 544 -1.38 22.90 -0.80
CA ASN A 544 -1.61 21.58 -0.20
C ASN A 544 -0.34 20.74 -0.31
N LEU A 545 0.08 20.09 0.78
CA LEU A 545 1.17 19.12 0.75
C LEU A 545 0.73 17.88 -0.05
N ALA A 546 1.37 17.63 -1.18
CA ALA A 546 1.02 16.54 -2.09
C ALA A 546 1.12 15.19 -1.38
N GLY A 547 0.00 14.43 -1.37
CA GLY A 547 -0.11 13.16 -0.66
C GLY A 547 -0.08 13.23 0.88
N GLY A 548 0.03 14.44 1.46
CA GLY A 548 0.01 14.68 2.90
C GLY A 548 1.19 14.05 3.67
N TYR A 549 1.00 13.92 4.99
CA TYR A 549 1.99 13.36 5.90
C TYR A 549 2.41 11.93 5.54
N ASN A 550 1.54 11.11 4.94
CA ASN A 550 1.90 9.76 4.51
C ASN A 550 3.02 9.76 3.46
N THR A 551 2.91 10.60 2.43
CA THR A 551 3.98 10.72 1.42
C THR A 551 5.24 11.29 2.03
N TYR A 552 5.13 12.34 2.87
CA TYR A 552 6.26 12.92 3.59
C TYR A 552 7.00 11.90 4.46
N LYS A 553 6.26 11.14 5.27
CA LYS A 553 6.79 10.09 6.14
C LYS A 553 7.48 8.99 5.33
N ALA A 554 6.88 8.58 4.21
CA ALA A 554 7.49 7.60 3.31
C ALA A 554 8.80 8.13 2.71
N GLY A 555 8.82 9.37 2.20
CA GLY A 555 10.02 10.01 1.66
C GLY A 555 11.16 10.14 2.68
N HIS A 556 10.83 10.24 3.97
CA HIS A 556 11.77 10.32 5.09
C HIS A 556 12.04 8.98 5.80
N TYR A 557 11.58 7.85 5.23
CA TYR A 557 11.86 6.55 5.82
C TYR A 557 13.37 6.31 5.91
N LYS A 558 13.82 5.86 7.08
CA LYS A 558 15.19 5.44 7.33
C LYS A 558 15.23 3.92 7.38
N LEU A 559 16.13 3.33 6.60
CA LEU A 559 16.37 1.89 6.62
C LEU A 559 16.70 1.43 8.04
N ALA A 560 16.27 0.22 8.38
CA ALA A 560 16.73 -0.43 9.60
C ALA A 560 18.22 -0.75 9.48
N GLU A 561 18.95 -0.60 10.60
CA GLU A 561 20.35 -1.02 10.68
C GLU A 561 20.46 -2.52 10.36
N PRO A 562 21.31 -2.93 9.41
CA PRO A 562 21.49 -4.33 9.06
C PRO A 562 21.89 -5.17 10.27
N ASN A 563 21.26 -6.33 10.45
CA ASN A 563 21.64 -7.30 11.45
C ASN A 563 22.19 -8.56 10.76
N PHE A 564 23.51 -8.74 10.84
CA PHE A 564 24.21 -9.85 10.20
C PHE A 564 24.36 -11.09 11.10
N ASP A 565 24.00 -10.97 12.39
CA ASP A 565 24.23 -12.02 13.40
C ASP A 565 23.06 -13.02 13.50
N VAL A 566 21.95 -12.80 12.78
CA VAL A 566 20.75 -13.66 12.83
C VAL A 566 20.88 -14.80 11.82
N GLU A 567 20.79 -16.05 12.29
CA GLU A 567 20.67 -17.21 11.42
C GLU A 567 19.28 -17.25 10.75
N GLY A 568 19.22 -17.62 9.47
CA GLY A 568 17.97 -17.65 8.71
C GLY A 568 16.90 -18.57 9.33
N SER A 569 15.74 -17.99 9.64
CA SER A 569 14.51 -18.66 10.06
C SER A 569 13.44 -18.53 8.96
N LYS A 570 12.52 -19.50 8.85
CA LYS A 570 11.40 -19.39 7.89
C LYS A 570 10.43 -18.30 8.31
N LEU A 571 9.98 -17.48 7.35
CA LEU A 571 8.92 -16.50 7.56
C LEU A 571 7.66 -17.19 8.11
N GLY A 572 7.20 -16.80 9.30
CA GLY A 572 6.02 -17.35 9.97
C GLY A 572 6.28 -18.53 10.92
N GLU A 573 7.52 -19.03 11.03
CA GLU A 573 7.93 -19.80 12.22
C GLU A 573 8.37 -18.81 13.30
N PRO A 574 7.90 -18.94 14.55
CA PRO A 574 8.32 -18.03 15.61
C PRO A 574 9.82 -18.21 15.83
N GLU A 575 10.62 -17.20 15.48
CA GLU A 575 11.95 -17.05 16.04
C GLU A 575 11.81 -17.17 17.55
N ALA A 576 12.46 -18.18 18.13
CA ALA A 576 12.58 -18.23 19.58
C ALA A 576 13.62 -17.17 19.95
N PRO A 577 13.24 -16.08 20.65
CA PRO A 577 14.25 -15.32 21.35
C PRO A 577 14.74 -16.24 22.46
N GLU A 578 16.03 -16.57 22.46
CA GLU A 578 16.68 -17.01 23.70
C GLU A 578 16.61 -15.83 24.68
N GLY A 579 15.62 -15.89 25.57
CA GLY A 579 15.37 -14.89 26.60
C GLY A 579 13.96 -14.27 26.51
N ALA A 580 13.05 -14.85 27.30
CA ALA A 580 11.71 -14.34 27.64
C ALA A 580 10.54 -14.61 26.67
N LYS A 581 10.27 -15.89 26.36
CA LYS A 581 8.87 -16.33 26.21
C LYS A 581 8.20 -16.35 27.59
N ALA A 582 7.72 -15.20 28.05
CA ALA A 582 6.60 -15.22 28.98
C ALA A 582 5.34 -15.53 28.16
N ASP A 583 4.49 -16.45 28.59
CA ASP A 583 3.16 -16.62 28.03
C ASP A 583 2.39 -15.30 28.18
N VAL A 584 2.31 -14.51 27.11
CA VAL A 584 1.57 -13.24 27.09
C VAL A 584 0.28 -13.39 26.29
N ASN A 585 -0.76 -13.85 26.97
CA ASN A 585 -2.12 -13.76 26.44
C ASN A 585 -2.60 -12.31 26.54
N PRO A 586 -2.93 -11.63 25.41
CA PRO A 586 -3.52 -10.31 25.46
C PRO A 586 -4.88 -10.37 26.17
N VAL A 587 -5.13 -9.43 27.08
CA VAL A 587 -6.42 -9.31 27.79
C VAL A 587 -7.51 -8.86 26.82
N LYS A 588 -7.12 -8.18 25.73
CA LYS A 588 -8.02 -7.68 24.70
C LYS A 588 -7.37 -7.74 23.32
N THR A 589 -8.07 -8.35 22.37
CA THR A 589 -7.70 -8.29 20.94
C THR A 589 -8.71 -7.40 20.20
N VAL A 590 -8.21 -6.45 19.42
CA VAL A 590 -9.04 -5.55 18.60
C VAL A 590 -8.67 -5.73 17.13
N ASP A 591 -9.64 -6.22 16.36
CA ASP A 591 -9.56 -6.28 14.91
C ASP A 591 -9.96 -4.92 14.33
N VAL A 592 -9.00 -4.22 13.76
CA VAL A 592 -9.16 -2.91 13.11
C VAL A 592 -8.89 -3.01 11.61
N THR A 593 -8.97 -4.22 11.05
CA THR A 593 -8.80 -4.45 9.61
C THR A 593 -9.88 -3.70 8.82
N GLY A 594 -9.50 -3.20 7.63
CA GLY A 594 -10.37 -2.35 6.81
C GLY A 594 -10.50 -0.89 7.29
N LEU A 595 -10.15 -0.57 8.54
CA LEU A 595 -10.03 0.83 8.96
C LEU A 595 -8.80 1.47 8.31
N GLN A 596 -8.98 2.66 7.76
CA GLN A 596 -7.91 3.47 7.15
C GLN A 596 -7.45 4.55 8.12
N CYS A 597 -6.23 5.07 7.97
CA CYS A 597 -5.70 6.13 8.84
C CYS A 597 -6.68 7.30 8.97
N PRO A 598 -7.02 7.74 10.21
CA PRO A 598 -6.41 7.35 11.49
C PRO A 598 -7.07 6.21 12.28
N GLY A 599 -8.06 5.53 11.69
CA GLY A 599 -8.91 4.55 12.35
C GLY A 599 -8.19 3.48 13.19
N PRO A 600 -7.17 2.78 12.65
CA PRO A 600 -6.44 1.74 13.40
C PRO A 600 -5.77 2.27 14.68
N LEU A 601 -5.11 3.43 14.60
CA LEU A 601 -4.45 4.04 15.75
C LEU A 601 -5.47 4.55 16.78
N MET A 602 -6.57 5.16 16.34
CA MET A 602 -7.63 5.62 17.25
C MET A 602 -8.31 4.48 17.99
N ALA A 603 -8.59 3.39 17.27
CA ALA A 603 -9.17 2.18 17.88
C ALA A 603 -8.18 1.52 18.85
N THR A 604 -6.88 1.53 18.54
CA THR A 604 -5.82 1.07 19.46
C THR A 604 -5.73 1.94 20.70
N TYR A 605 -5.71 3.27 20.55
CA TYR A 605 -5.75 4.22 21.66
C TYR A 605 -6.95 3.96 22.58
N LYS A 606 -8.14 3.79 21.99
CA LYS A 606 -9.35 3.43 22.75
C LYS A 606 -9.21 2.08 23.47
N ALA A 607 -8.68 1.07 22.80
CA ALA A 607 -8.49 -0.25 23.39
C ALA A 607 -7.50 -0.24 24.56
N VAL A 608 -6.37 0.46 24.42
CA VAL A 608 -5.33 0.59 25.44
C VAL A 608 -5.80 1.48 26.60
N SER A 609 -6.55 2.56 26.33
CA SER A 609 -7.14 3.37 27.40
C SER A 609 -8.14 2.60 28.26
N GLU A 610 -8.78 1.56 27.72
CA GLU A 610 -9.76 0.70 28.42
C GLU A 610 -9.16 -0.45 29.25
N VAL A 611 -7.87 -0.81 29.09
CA VAL A 611 -7.20 -1.85 29.92
C VAL A 611 -6.46 -1.26 31.13
N LYS A 612 -6.07 -2.09 32.11
CA LYS A 612 -5.30 -1.65 33.29
C LYS A 612 -3.81 -1.50 32.97
N GLU A 613 -3.09 -0.78 33.81
CA GLU A 613 -1.63 -0.66 33.71
C GLU A 613 -0.96 -2.04 33.86
N GLY A 614 0.02 -2.33 33.00
CA GLY A 614 0.68 -3.63 32.89
C GLY A 614 -0.04 -4.66 32.01
N GLU A 615 -1.31 -4.45 31.65
CA GLU A 615 -2.08 -5.36 30.79
C GLU A 615 -1.76 -5.17 29.31
N LEU A 616 -2.09 -6.22 28.53
CA LEU A 616 -1.71 -6.35 27.13
C LEU A 616 -2.92 -6.24 26.21
N VAL A 617 -2.78 -5.42 25.17
CA VAL A 617 -3.73 -5.28 24.06
C VAL A 617 -3.07 -5.75 22.78
N GLN A 618 -3.75 -6.57 22.01
CA GLN A 618 -3.34 -6.93 20.66
C GLN A 618 -4.22 -6.21 19.64
N THR A 619 -3.60 -5.49 18.70
CA THR A 619 -4.29 -4.87 17.58
C THR A 619 -3.92 -5.58 16.28
N ILE A 620 -4.91 -5.85 15.44
CA ILE A 620 -4.74 -6.45 14.10
C ILE A 620 -5.19 -5.41 13.05
N ALA A 621 -4.28 -4.92 12.20
CA ALA A 621 -4.54 -3.90 11.19
C ALA A 621 -4.12 -4.38 9.78
N THR A 622 -4.76 -3.83 8.73
CA THR A 622 -4.34 -4.01 7.33
C THR A 622 -3.61 -2.79 6.76
N ASP A 623 -3.60 -1.68 7.50
CA ASP A 623 -2.84 -0.49 7.14
C ASP A 623 -1.37 -0.65 7.50
N PHE A 624 -0.47 -0.38 6.55
CA PHE A 624 0.98 -0.55 6.74
C PHE A 624 1.60 0.57 7.58
N GLY A 625 1.01 1.77 7.57
CA GLY A 625 1.47 2.91 8.38
C GLY A 625 1.33 2.63 9.87
N PHE A 626 0.34 1.81 10.24
CA PHE A 626 0.06 1.39 11.62
C PHE A 626 1.29 0.85 12.36
N VAL A 627 2.16 0.08 11.70
CA VAL A 627 3.37 -0.51 12.29
C VAL A 627 4.27 0.54 12.95
N GLN A 628 4.56 1.62 12.23
CA GLN A 628 5.41 2.68 12.76
C GLN A 628 4.63 3.63 13.67
N ASP A 629 3.36 3.90 13.32
CA ASP A 629 2.51 4.79 14.10
C ASP A 629 2.29 4.26 15.50
N VAL A 630 2.07 2.95 15.65
CA VAL A 630 1.85 2.32 16.96
C VAL A 630 3.11 2.31 17.81
N GLU A 631 4.29 2.10 17.22
CA GLU A 631 5.55 2.14 17.93
C GLU A 631 5.85 3.55 18.46
N CYS A 632 5.74 4.56 17.58
CA CYS A 632 5.94 5.96 17.94
C CYS A 632 4.91 6.40 19.00
N TRP A 633 3.64 6.08 18.79
CA TRP A 633 2.58 6.38 19.74
C TRP A 633 2.82 5.74 21.10
N CYS A 634 3.29 4.48 21.16
CA CYS A 634 3.65 3.83 22.42
C CYS A 634 4.75 4.61 23.16
N LYS A 635 5.81 5.00 22.45
CA LYS A 635 6.91 5.80 23.01
C LYS A 635 6.42 7.14 23.55
N THR A 636 5.62 7.88 22.77
CA THR A 636 5.09 9.20 23.15
C THR A 636 4.14 9.13 24.34
N ASN A 637 3.35 8.06 24.46
CA ASN A 637 2.31 7.92 25.50
C ASN A 637 2.74 7.03 26.69
N GLY A 638 4.03 6.69 26.81
CA GLY A 638 4.58 5.93 27.94
C GLY A 638 4.12 4.47 28.00
N HIS A 639 3.78 3.87 26.85
CA HIS A 639 3.43 2.46 26.71
C HIS A 639 4.59 1.66 26.13
N THR A 640 4.55 0.33 26.26
CA THR A 640 5.62 -0.56 25.75
C THR A 640 5.08 -1.43 24.62
N LEU A 641 5.68 -1.36 23.42
CA LEU A 641 5.40 -2.31 22.35
C LEU A 641 6.14 -3.63 22.66
N ILE A 642 5.40 -4.72 22.84
CA ILE A 642 5.93 -6.03 23.25
C ILE A 642 6.35 -6.86 22.04
N SER A 643 5.48 -6.93 21.03
CA SER A 643 5.77 -7.65 19.81
C SER A 643 5.06 -7.01 18.64
N GLN A 644 5.63 -7.24 17.46
CA GLN A 644 5.02 -6.89 16.20
C GLN A 644 5.26 -8.03 15.21
N GLU A 645 4.20 -8.50 14.60
CA GLU A 645 4.21 -9.64 13.68
C GLU A 645 3.46 -9.28 12.40
N THR A 646 3.96 -9.75 11.26
CA THR A 646 3.23 -9.69 9.99
C THR A 646 2.74 -11.11 9.67
N ARG A 647 1.43 -11.27 9.48
CA ARG A 647 0.82 -12.56 9.08
C ARG A 647 -0.03 -12.34 7.84
N GLY A 648 0.52 -12.70 6.67
CA GLY A 648 -0.09 -12.39 5.38
C GLY A 648 -0.30 -10.88 5.22
N ASN A 649 -1.52 -10.46 4.89
CA ASN A 649 -1.86 -9.04 4.71
C ASN A 649 -2.13 -8.26 6.02
N LYS A 650 -1.91 -8.87 7.19
CA LYS A 650 -2.25 -8.28 8.50
C LYS A 650 -1.00 -7.98 9.32
N TYR A 651 -0.95 -6.78 9.88
CA TYR A 651 0.03 -6.31 10.84
C TYR A 651 -0.55 -6.43 12.24
N ILE A 652 0.12 -7.17 13.12
CA ILE A 652 -0.33 -7.48 14.47
C ILE A 652 0.64 -6.84 15.46
N ALA A 653 0.14 -5.95 16.31
CA ALA A 653 0.94 -5.30 17.36
C ALA A 653 0.40 -5.69 18.73
N THR A 654 1.29 -6.13 19.64
CA THR A 654 0.96 -6.41 21.04
C THR A 654 1.57 -5.32 21.93
N ILE A 655 0.72 -4.60 22.66
CA ILE A 655 1.08 -3.39 23.40
C ILE A 655 0.79 -3.62 24.88
N ARG A 656 1.74 -3.26 25.74
CA ARG A 656 1.53 -3.18 27.19
C ARG A 656 1.25 -1.75 27.59
N LYS A 657 0.16 -1.53 28.33
CA LYS A 657 -0.16 -0.22 28.90
C LYS A 657 0.83 0.09 30.02
N GLY A 658 1.57 1.20 29.90
CA GLY A 658 2.61 1.60 30.87
C GLY A 658 3.97 0.92 30.64
N GLY A 659 4.98 1.35 31.39
CA GLY A 659 6.31 0.73 31.43
C GLY A 659 7.39 1.32 30.51
N GLY A 660 7.08 2.31 29.66
CA GLY A 660 8.06 3.00 28.82
C GLY A 660 8.70 4.21 29.53
N ALA A 661 10.02 4.39 29.40
CA ALA A 661 10.67 5.63 29.81
C ALA A 661 10.20 6.77 28.87
N SER A 662 9.38 7.69 29.40
CA SER A 662 8.90 8.87 28.66
C SER A 662 10.08 9.79 28.34
N ALA A 663 10.28 10.06 27.05
CA ALA A 663 11.21 11.08 26.57
C ALA A 663 10.44 12.14 25.77
N CYS A 664 9.64 12.96 26.43
CA CYS A 664 9.40 14.35 26.03
C CYS A 664 8.71 15.09 27.18
N GLY A 665 9.37 16.13 27.70
CA GLY A 665 8.81 17.00 28.73
C GLY A 665 7.85 18.02 28.13
N LEU A 666 6.58 17.67 28.07
CA LEU A 666 5.47 18.62 27.99
C LEU A 666 4.49 18.28 29.12
N ALA A 667 4.07 19.32 29.84
CA ALA A 667 3.32 19.22 31.09
C ALA A 667 2.20 18.19 30.99
N ALA A 668 2.34 17.10 31.75
CA ALA A 668 1.31 16.07 31.88
C ALA A 668 0.02 16.72 32.40
N ALA A 669 -1.05 16.64 31.63
CA ALA A 669 -2.39 16.80 32.17
C ALA A 669 -2.59 15.70 33.23
N ASP A 670 -3.00 16.11 34.42
CA ASP A 670 -3.10 15.30 35.64
C ASP A 670 -3.90 13.99 35.41
N PRO A 671 -3.38 12.79 35.77
CA PRO A 671 -4.07 11.51 35.59
C PRO A 671 -5.34 11.31 36.44
N ALA A 672 -5.77 12.31 37.21
CA ALA A 672 -6.85 12.19 38.19
C ALA A 672 -8.29 12.26 37.60
N VAL A 673 -8.50 12.52 36.30
CA VAL A 673 -9.77 13.10 35.81
C VAL A 673 -10.86 12.11 35.33
N GLN A 674 -10.68 10.78 35.41
CA GLN A 674 -11.74 9.85 34.93
C GLN A 674 -12.07 8.65 35.83
N LYS A 675 -12.28 8.88 37.13
CA LYS A 675 -12.94 7.88 38.01
C LYS A 675 -14.47 7.94 37.99
N ASN A 676 -15.05 9.08 37.60
CA ASN A 676 -16.46 9.37 37.76
C ASN A 676 -17.18 9.45 36.41
N ALA A 677 -18.42 8.97 36.32
CA ALA A 677 -19.27 9.12 35.14
C ALA A 677 -20.62 9.72 35.53
N THR A 678 -20.95 10.90 34.98
CA THR A 678 -22.19 11.60 35.33
C THR A 678 -23.12 11.67 34.12
N MET A 679 -24.39 11.33 34.31
CA MET A 679 -25.43 11.48 33.30
C MET A 679 -26.60 12.30 33.82
N VAL A 680 -27.07 13.24 33.02
CA VAL A 680 -28.27 14.04 33.30
C VAL A 680 -29.44 13.41 32.55
N VAL A 681 -30.39 12.86 33.30
CA VAL A 681 -31.63 12.30 32.76
C VAL A 681 -32.72 13.35 32.89
N PHE A 682 -33.00 14.06 31.80
CA PHE A 682 -34.02 15.10 31.76
C PHE A 682 -35.29 14.66 31.04
N ASP A 683 -35.21 13.60 30.23
CA ASP A 683 -36.34 13.02 29.51
C ASP A 683 -37.05 11.89 30.28
N GLY A 684 -38.38 11.83 30.15
CA GLY A 684 -39.26 10.87 30.82
C GLY A 684 -39.74 9.72 29.93
N GLU A 685 -39.11 9.49 28.77
CA GLU A 685 -39.48 8.44 27.81
C GLU A 685 -38.79 7.09 28.13
N LEU A 686 -39.51 5.98 27.89
CA LEU A 686 -39.11 4.63 28.28
C LEU A 686 -37.81 4.18 27.61
N ASP A 687 -37.64 4.44 26.32
CA ASP A 687 -36.47 4.04 25.54
C ASP A 687 -35.20 4.80 25.96
N LYS A 688 -35.33 6.10 26.27
CA LYS A 688 -34.23 6.92 26.82
C LYS A 688 -33.86 6.49 28.24
N ALA A 689 -34.85 6.19 29.08
CA ALA A 689 -34.62 5.65 30.42
C ALA A 689 -33.91 4.28 30.38
N ILE A 690 -34.28 3.39 29.44
CA ILE A 690 -33.59 2.11 29.23
C ILE A 690 -32.14 2.35 28.79
N ALA A 691 -31.91 3.26 27.85
CA ALA A 691 -30.56 3.62 27.41
C ALA A 691 -29.71 4.14 28.57
N ALA A 692 -30.22 5.07 29.38
CA ALA A 692 -29.54 5.57 30.57
C ALA A 692 -29.15 4.44 31.54
N MET A 693 -30.05 3.49 31.81
CA MET A 693 -29.77 2.35 32.71
C MET A 693 -28.75 1.37 32.13
N ILE A 694 -28.75 1.12 30.82
CA ILE A 694 -27.76 0.24 30.17
C ILE A 694 -26.36 0.86 30.27
N ILE A 695 -26.25 2.15 29.94
CA ILE A 695 -24.96 2.85 29.95
C ILE A 695 -24.47 2.98 31.40
N ALA A 696 -25.35 3.28 32.36
CA ALA A 696 -24.98 3.39 33.78
C ALA A 696 -24.47 2.07 34.35
N GLN A 697 -25.15 0.95 34.10
CA GLN A 697 -24.70 -0.37 34.53
C GLN A 697 -23.40 -0.79 33.84
N GLY A 698 -23.24 -0.48 32.55
CA GLY A 698 -21.99 -0.71 31.83
C GLY A 698 -20.81 0.09 32.40
N ALA A 699 -21.04 1.35 32.75
CA ALA A 699 -20.03 2.20 33.38
C ALA A 699 -19.70 1.74 34.82
N ALA A 700 -20.69 1.32 35.61
CA ALA A 700 -20.47 0.77 36.94
C ALA A 700 -19.72 -0.57 36.89
N ALA A 701 -20.02 -1.43 35.92
CA ALA A 701 -19.29 -2.68 35.70
C ALA A 701 -17.83 -2.46 35.27
N GLN A 702 -17.49 -1.30 34.72
CA GLN A 702 -16.12 -0.86 34.45
C GLN A 702 -15.42 -0.26 35.68
N GLY A 703 -16.05 -0.30 36.85
CA GLY A 703 -15.49 0.22 38.11
C GLY A 703 -15.52 1.74 38.23
N LYS A 704 -16.36 2.44 37.44
CA LYS A 704 -16.55 3.89 37.55
C LYS A 704 -17.55 4.22 38.65
N ASP A 705 -17.34 5.34 39.34
CA ASP A 705 -18.33 5.93 40.24
C ASP A 705 -19.40 6.65 39.41
N VAL A 706 -20.54 5.99 39.19
CA VAL A 706 -21.59 6.49 38.30
C VAL A 706 -22.64 7.31 39.07
N THR A 707 -22.96 8.50 38.57
CA THR A 707 -24.02 9.36 39.10
C THR A 707 -25.06 9.66 38.01
N LEU A 708 -26.32 9.35 38.30
CA LEU A 708 -27.47 9.72 37.47
C LEU A 708 -28.24 10.87 38.12
N PHE A 709 -28.21 12.03 37.49
CA PHE A 709 -28.92 13.23 37.93
C PHE A 709 -30.24 13.38 37.18
N PHE A 710 -31.36 13.16 37.89
CA PHE A 710 -32.71 13.24 37.34
C PHE A 710 -33.30 14.64 37.54
N THR A 711 -33.72 15.24 36.43
CA THR A 711 -34.31 16.58 36.40
C THR A 711 -35.54 16.60 35.49
N PHE A 712 -36.41 17.60 35.65
CA PHE A 712 -37.65 17.74 34.88
C PHE A 712 -38.40 16.41 34.65
N TRP A 713 -38.71 16.05 33.40
CA TRP A 713 -39.51 14.88 33.06
C TRP A 713 -38.83 13.56 33.42
N GLY A 714 -37.51 13.53 33.51
CA GLY A 714 -36.73 12.39 33.99
C GLY A 714 -37.08 11.96 35.42
N LEU A 715 -37.58 12.87 36.26
CA LEU A 715 -38.07 12.52 37.61
C LEU A 715 -39.21 11.48 37.58
N ASN A 716 -39.93 11.35 36.47
CA ASN A 716 -41.00 10.35 36.33
C ASN A 716 -40.47 8.91 36.33
N VAL A 717 -39.20 8.71 35.94
CA VAL A 717 -38.51 7.41 36.01
C VAL A 717 -38.42 6.93 37.47
N LEU A 718 -38.26 7.86 38.42
CA LEU A 718 -38.04 7.56 39.83
C LEU A 718 -39.32 7.46 40.67
N ARG A 719 -40.52 7.66 40.10
CA ARG A 719 -41.77 7.69 40.87
C ARG A 719 -42.20 6.29 41.33
N LYS A 720 -42.73 6.17 42.54
CA LYS A 720 -43.34 4.93 43.05
C LYS A 720 -44.61 4.60 42.25
N PRO A 721 -44.81 3.35 41.79
CA PRO A 721 -46.06 2.91 41.16
C PRO A 721 -47.30 3.09 42.05
N LYS A 722 -47.13 2.97 43.37
CA LYS A 722 -48.15 3.21 44.40
C LYS A 722 -47.65 4.26 45.41
N ALA A 723 -47.58 5.52 44.99
CA ALA A 723 -47.17 6.62 45.86
C ALA A 723 -48.20 6.93 46.98
N PRO A 724 -47.77 7.25 48.21
CA PRO A 724 -48.65 7.64 49.32
C PRO A 724 -49.37 8.97 49.07
N LYS A 725 -50.51 9.19 49.74
CA LYS A 725 -51.26 10.46 49.64
C LYS A 725 -50.50 11.57 50.36
N VAL A 726 -49.96 12.53 49.60
CA VAL A 726 -49.26 13.71 50.11
C VAL A 726 -50.11 14.98 49.97
N LYS A 727 -49.91 15.97 50.86
CA LYS A 727 -50.58 17.29 50.77
C LYS A 727 -49.98 18.08 49.60
N LYS A 728 -50.85 18.46 48.64
CA LYS A 728 -50.49 19.23 47.43
C LYS A 728 -51.46 20.37 47.18
N ASN A 729 -50.99 21.47 46.61
CA ASN A 729 -51.81 22.59 46.15
C ASN A 729 -52.60 22.21 44.87
N ARG A 730 -53.53 23.07 44.41
CA ARG A 730 -54.43 22.75 43.27
C ARG A 730 -53.67 22.47 41.96
N ILE A 731 -52.55 23.16 41.72
CA ILE A 731 -51.73 23.04 40.50
C ILE A 731 -50.88 21.76 40.56
N GLU A 732 -50.22 21.51 41.69
CA GLU A 732 -49.43 20.28 41.94
C GLU A 732 -50.30 19.01 41.84
N LYS A 733 -51.58 19.08 42.27
CA LYS A 733 -52.54 17.98 42.10
C LYS A 733 -52.85 17.68 40.63
N MET A 734 -52.91 18.71 39.78
CA MET A 734 -53.16 18.58 38.34
C MET A 734 -51.95 17.91 37.66
N PHE A 735 -50.74 18.41 37.90
CA PHE A 735 -49.50 17.81 37.39
C PHE A 735 -49.34 16.35 37.83
N GLY A 736 -49.58 16.05 39.11
CA GLY A 736 -49.49 14.69 39.65
C GLY A 736 -50.47 13.68 39.03
N LEU A 737 -51.55 14.15 38.40
CA LEU A 737 -52.56 13.34 37.71
C LEU A 737 -52.21 13.11 36.23
N MET A 738 -51.53 14.07 35.60
CA MET A 738 -51.08 13.99 34.20
C MET A 738 -49.78 13.20 34.02
N MET A 739 -48.92 13.16 35.04
CA MET A 739 -47.61 12.52 34.94
C MET A 739 -47.64 10.99 35.20
N PRO A 740 -46.82 10.20 34.49
CA PRO A 740 -46.74 8.75 34.68
C PRO A 740 -46.43 8.36 36.13
N LYS A 741 -47.12 7.32 36.63
CA LYS A 741 -46.86 6.74 37.95
C LYS A 741 -46.01 5.48 37.79
N GLY A 742 -44.70 5.64 37.94
CA GLY A 742 -43.71 4.57 37.86
C GLY A 742 -43.10 4.35 36.48
N ALA A 743 -41.85 3.86 36.47
CA ALA A 743 -41.03 3.62 35.28
C ALA A 743 -41.71 2.70 34.25
N ARG A 744 -42.59 1.79 34.68
CA ARG A 744 -43.35 0.93 33.78
C ARG A 744 -44.42 1.66 32.97
N ARG A 745 -44.83 2.88 33.35
CA ARG A 745 -45.87 3.65 32.65
C ARG A 745 -45.31 4.76 31.76
N LEU A 746 -44.00 4.79 31.56
CA LEU A 746 -43.37 5.77 30.67
C LEU A 746 -43.77 5.51 29.21
N PRO A 747 -44.08 6.56 28.43
CA PRO A 747 -44.37 6.45 27.00
C PRO A 747 -43.09 6.18 26.21
N LEU A 748 -43.21 5.72 24.96
CA LEU A 748 -42.07 5.63 24.04
C LEU A 748 -41.86 6.96 23.31
N SER A 749 -40.62 7.32 23.01
CA SER A 749 -40.26 8.58 22.32
C SER A 749 -40.87 8.74 20.94
N LYS A 750 -40.95 7.64 20.19
CA LYS A 750 -41.59 7.54 18.88
C LYS A 750 -42.51 6.33 18.86
N MET A 751 -43.56 6.37 18.04
CA MET A 751 -44.48 5.21 17.88
C MET A 751 -45.15 4.75 19.19
N ASN A 752 -45.49 5.68 20.10
CA ASN A 752 -46.17 5.35 21.35
C ASN A 752 -47.53 4.63 21.12
N MET A 753 -48.21 4.92 19.99
CA MET A 753 -49.42 4.23 19.51
C MET A 753 -50.47 3.97 20.61
N PHE A 754 -50.85 5.01 21.37
CA PHE A 754 -51.78 4.92 22.50
C PHE A 754 -51.41 3.83 23.55
N GLY A 755 -50.11 3.56 23.73
CA GLY A 755 -49.58 2.56 24.67
C GLY A 755 -49.24 1.20 24.04
N ILE A 756 -49.55 0.98 22.75
CA ILE A 756 -49.19 -0.25 22.02
C ILE A 756 -47.66 -0.34 21.83
N GLY A 757 -46.99 0.77 21.55
CA GLY A 757 -45.53 0.82 21.36
C GLY A 757 -44.74 0.33 22.59
N PRO A 758 -44.97 0.92 23.79
CA PRO A 758 -44.36 0.44 25.04
C PRO A 758 -44.64 -1.04 25.35
N ALA A 759 -45.84 -1.55 25.05
CA ALA A 759 -46.16 -2.96 25.25
C ALA A 759 -45.38 -3.87 24.29
N MET A 760 -45.21 -3.44 23.04
CA MET A 760 -44.47 -4.19 22.01
C MET A 760 -42.98 -4.28 22.32
N ILE A 761 -42.35 -3.16 22.73
CA ILE A 761 -40.93 -3.15 23.13
C ILE A 761 -40.69 -4.02 24.36
N LYS A 762 -41.56 -3.97 25.38
CA LYS A 762 -41.43 -4.85 26.55
C LYS A 762 -41.55 -6.33 26.19
N SER A 763 -42.40 -6.67 25.23
CA SER A 763 -42.53 -8.04 24.70
C SER A 763 -41.25 -8.49 23.98
N ILE A 764 -40.64 -7.60 23.18
CA ILE A 764 -39.35 -7.88 22.50
C ILE A 764 -38.22 -8.04 23.50
N MET A 765 -38.12 -7.15 24.49
CA MET A 765 -37.12 -7.22 25.57
C MET A 765 -37.21 -8.55 26.31
N LYS A 766 -38.43 -8.98 26.68
CA LYS A 766 -38.66 -10.28 27.32
C LYS A 766 -38.23 -11.46 26.43
N LYS A 767 -38.49 -11.41 25.11
CA LYS A 767 -38.04 -12.44 24.15
C LYS A 767 -36.51 -12.48 23.98
N LYS A 768 -35.84 -11.35 24.20
CA LYS A 768 -34.39 -11.19 24.06
C LYS A 768 -33.64 -11.25 25.40
N ASN A 769 -34.32 -11.67 26.49
CA ASN A 769 -33.76 -11.72 27.85
C ASN A 769 -33.16 -10.39 28.34
N VAL A 770 -33.74 -9.26 27.94
CA VAL A 770 -33.39 -7.94 28.48
C VAL A 770 -34.31 -7.65 29.68
N ASP A 771 -33.71 -7.26 30.80
CA ASP A 771 -34.43 -6.92 32.04
C ASP A 771 -35.42 -5.77 31.83
N ASP A 772 -36.53 -5.75 32.58
CA ASP A 772 -37.44 -4.60 32.57
C ASP A 772 -36.86 -3.42 33.36
N ILE A 773 -37.30 -2.21 33.02
CA ILE A 773 -36.73 -0.97 33.56
C ILE A 773 -36.71 -0.89 35.10
N GLU A 774 -37.69 -1.47 35.81
CA GLU A 774 -37.65 -1.52 37.29
C GLU A 774 -36.52 -2.43 37.79
N THR A 775 -36.34 -3.59 37.16
CA THR A 775 -35.22 -4.51 37.46
C THR A 775 -33.87 -3.86 37.14
N MET A 776 -33.78 -3.09 36.05
CA MET A 776 -32.56 -2.37 35.68
C MET A 776 -32.21 -1.27 36.68
N ILE A 777 -33.19 -0.53 37.18
CA ILE A 777 -32.99 0.48 38.22
C ILE A 777 -32.47 -0.18 39.51
N HIS A 778 -33.06 -1.28 39.93
CA HIS A 778 -32.59 -2.02 41.11
C HIS A 778 -31.17 -2.57 40.93
N LYS A 779 -30.86 -3.20 39.79
CA LYS A 779 -29.51 -3.68 39.49
C LYS A 779 -28.48 -2.55 39.44
N ALA A 780 -28.85 -1.38 38.94
CA ALA A 780 -27.99 -0.21 38.95
C ALA A 780 -27.72 0.28 40.39
N GLN A 781 -28.75 0.35 41.25
CA GLN A 781 -28.59 0.69 42.66
C GLN A 781 -27.71 -0.33 43.40
N ASP A 782 -27.92 -1.64 43.17
CA ASP A 782 -27.11 -2.71 43.75
C ASP A 782 -25.64 -2.66 43.27
N ALA A 783 -25.41 -2.18 42.04
CA ALA A 783 -24.08 -1.94 41.48
C ALA A 783 -23.41 -0.64 41.98
N GLY A 784 -24.03 0.08 42.93
CA GLY A 784 -23.47 1.29 43.52
C GLY A 784 -23.67 2.58 42.70
N VAL A 785 -24.52 2.56 41.67
CA VAL A 785 -24.88 3.77 40.90
C VAL A 785 -25.66 4.72 41.81
N ARG A 786 -25.22 5.98 41.91
CA ARG A 786 -25.87 7.02 42.70
C ARG A 786 -26.98 7.69 41.90
N PHE A 787 -28.19 7.72 42.45
CA PHE A 787 -29.34 8.38 41.83
C PHE A 787 -29.66 9.66 42.58
N ILE A 788 -29.60 10.80 41.90
CA ILE A 788 -29.84 12.13 42.48
C ILE A 788 -31.10 12.74 41.85
N ALA A 789 -32.09 13.12 42.67
CA ALA A 789 -33.26 13.86 42.24
C ALA A 789 -33.07 15.37 42.46
N CYS A 790 -33.27 16.16 41.41
CA CYS A 790 -33.17 17.62 41.43
C CYS A 790 -34.28 18.25 42.30
N THR A 791 -33.91 18.86 43.42
CA THR A 791 -34.88 19.46 44.37
C THR A 791 -35.69 20.60 43.75
N MET A 792 -35.07 21.44 42.91
CA MET A 792 -35.77 22.52 42.20
C MET A 792 -36.82 21.97 41.23
N SER A 793 -36.48 20.94 40.46
CA SER A 793 -37.44 20.31 39.54
C SER A 793 -38.57 19.60 40.29
N MET A 794 -38.27 19.00 41.45
CA MET A 794 -39.28 18.43 42.33
C MET A 794 -40.28 19.47 42.83
N GLU A 795 -39.81 20.66 43.23
CA GLU A 795 -40.67 21.78 43.64
C GLU A 795 -41.53 22.28 42.47
N LEU A 796 -40.93 22.50 41.30
CA LEU A 796 -41.64 22.96 40.10
C LEU A 796 -42.72 21.98 39.64
N MET A 797 -42.46 20.67 39.74
CA MET A 797 -43.38 19.62 39.29
C MET A 797 -44.31 19.11 40.40
N GLY A 798 -44.20 19.65 41.62
CA GLY A 798 -45.02 19.24 42.75
C GLY A 798 -44.80 17.79 43.18
N ILE A 799 -43.60 17.25 42.99
CA ILE A 799 -43.22 15.87 43.38
C ILE A 799 -42.62 15.92 44.78
N LYS A 800 -43.22 15.20 45.74
CA LYS A 800 -42.71 15.10 47.11
C LYS A 800 -41.80 13.88 47.28
N LYS A 801 -40.89 13.93 48.25
CA LYS A 801 -39.89 12.86 48.49
C LYS A 801 -40.54 11.50 48.71
N GLU A 802 -41.69 11.48 49.37
CA GLU A 802 -42.46 10.27 49.67
C GLU A 802 -43.01 9.58 48.41
N GLU A 803 -43.04 10.28 47.26
CA GLU A 803 -43.51 9.76 45.97
C GLU A 803 -42.39 9.12 45.12
N LEU A 804 -41.12 9.22 45.51
CA LEU A 804 -39.99 8.61 44.80
C LEU A 804 -39.60 7.25 45.41
N ILE A 805 -38.97 6.40 44.60
CA ILE A 805 -38.39 5.11 45.03
C ILE A 805 -37.34 5.32 46.13
N ASP A 806 -37.03 4.26 46.88
CA ASP A 806 -36.05 4.33 47.97
C ASP A 806 -34.61 4.31 47.40
N GLY A 807 -33.63 4.79 48.16
CA GLY A 807 -32.22 4.87 47.71
C GLY A 807 -31.91 6.03 46.76
N ILE A 808 -32.67 7.12 46.83
CA ILE A 808 -32.48 8.35 46.03
C ILE A 808 -31.91 9.46 46.91
N GLU A 809 -30.85 10.10 46.42
CA GLU A 809 -30.28 11.31 47.00
C GLU A 809 -31.02 12.56 46.48
N TYR A 810 -31.04 13.64 47.28
CA TYR A 810 -31.77 14.86 46.93
C TYR A 810 -30.81 16.04 46.93
N ALA A 811 -30.61 16.65 45.77
CA ALA A 811 -29.66 17.74 45.65
C ALA A 811 -30.05 18.77 44.58
N GLY A 812 -29.46 19.96 44.68
CA GLY A 812 -29.59 21.01 43.67
C GLY A 812 -28.45 20.97 42.65
N VAL A 813 -28.43 21.94 41.73
CA VAL A 813 -27.43 22.03 40.66
C VAL A 813 -25.99 22.10 41.18
N GLY A 814 -25.75 22.67 42.36
CA GLY A 814 -24.40 22.76 42.96
C GLY A 814 -23.77 21.40 43.27
N THR A 815 -24.55 20.41 43.71
CA THR A 815 -24.06 19.05 43.96
C THR A 815 -23.82 18.28 42.66
N TYR A 816 -24.60 18.57 41.62
CA TYR A 816 -24.32 18.09 40.28
C TYR A 816 -22.99 18.66 39.75
N ILE A 817 -22.77 19.98 39.86
CA ILE A 817 -21.52 20.65 39.45
C ILE A 817 -20.32 20.05 40.20
N ALA A 818 -20.41 19.90 41.52
CA ALA A 818 -19.36 19.28 42.34
C ALA A 818 -19.10 17.80 41.97
N SER A 819 -20.12 17.06 41.53
CA SER A 819 -19.97 15.68 41.02
C SER A 819 -19.38 15.65 39.61
N ASN A 820 -19.27 16.80 38.94
CA ASN A 820 -18.80 16.95 37.56
C ASN A 820 -17.42 17.64 37.46
N GLU A 821 -16.95 18.31 38.52
CA GLU A 821 -15.66 19.01 38.58
C GLU A 821 -14.44 18.11 38.33
N ASN A 822 -14.59 16.78 38.43
CA ASN A 822 -13.54 15.78 38.17
C ASN A 822 -14.00 14.68 37.17
N VAL A 823 -14.93 15.00 36.26
CA VAL A 823 -15.48 14.07 35.27
C VAL A 823 -15.02 14.47 33.87
N GLY A 824 -14.30 13.58 33.18
CA GLY A 824 -13.88 13.83 31.79
C GLY A 824 -15.01 13.81 30.74
N THR A 825 -16.24 13.36 31.06
CA THR A 825 -17.38 13.35 30.13
C THR A 825 -18.75 13.31 30.84
N THR A 826 -19.66 14.23 30.52
CA THR A 826 -21.06 14.22 30.97
C THR A 826 -21.99 13.86 29.81
N LEU A 827 -22.95 12.96 30.03
CA LEU A 827 -23.97 12.62 29.04
C LEU A 827 -25.32 13.25 29.40
N PHE A 828 -26.01 13.84 28.42
CA PHE A 828 -27.37 14.35 28.56
C PHE A 828 -28.33 13.39 27.84
N ILE A 829 -29.29 12.85 28.58
CA ILE A 829 -30.22 11.81 28.14
C ILE A 829 -31.67 12.23 28.30
#